data_AF-A0AAI8ZPB0-F1
#
_entry.id   AF-A0AAI8ZPB0-F1
#
_cell.length_a   1.000
_cell.length_b   1.000
_cell.length_c   1.000
_cell.angle_alpha   90.00
_cell.angle_beta   90.00
_cell.angle_gamma   90.00
#
_symmetry.space_group_name_H-M   'P 1'
#
loop_
_entity.id
_entity.type
_entity.pdbx_description
1 polymer ?
#
loop_
_entity_poly.entity_id
_entity_poly.type
_entity_poly.pdbx_seq_one_letter_code
_entity_poly.pdbx_strand_id
1 'polypeptide(L)'
;MKDYTLFTSPNELGSNVLPSGYDEVIFELSDGNWINNIILPEYPEDKCSVVIRTSATWDAVLQLPLVAPVEIKTGNQYTLEYDADIQQWNIKASSIQYLSPNSVGNVIPDNPQNMTYYSMNNCNYATEVTLPAIARNGDTILIRSTACEKSKVSADTILYSGETVIEHGEQYVFKYYSSCNMSGWIRDSVNLEFFDDTNNEILNLTKNISIDGNKIPKYTLEGSLSDINGEISDSIEHTRVFDENEVGDTIYEKVQERKKRPISNKLSTTPDQLGSGILPSGYDDIVFELYDGNWTKDVILPLQPVDGTRVVIKSTATFDADLHLPFTKLKITLGSEYTLEYHEDIQQWDIQGQGVTHLTPNSDGSLISDNLQGIVYYKMENNDWVPEITLPSTAKDESLVIIRSTASNNSSILANQLLYASTTTIESGDQYVFKYLKSHNRWVVDSSPIRNAEVDSLNGEIPSPTSQKTLVTLTDNLGREKVILPENAGDRDRMILKSLTDNVTFIDASNVNNPSVMKLHHGEQYEFFYLAEKGKWQLIDSPDTFYEAQDIIDGKIPELQTPRTVINSANGNYQPNLYLPTAQEPGSRVIINSEAELDISVSADNSNYKISKGETAAFKVDERGHWDRETVTIDLLLLYSDKAADRLGEDAMHKRLTEGFILTNEALENSGANFRYRIVGLRQVEAKVHWKSLGNPLEELREDATVQGWRNTLKADGIYYEGTEDGCGLAWLGSWGRDRNMVATGSINCGTTVMRHELGHNMGLSHGGESESHDQGYGLLSTIMAGNAVPYYSTPDRYTMDYGIPMGIPNKIDAVQAMNSLSSKVSAYR
;
A
#
# COMPACT_ATOMS: atom_id res chain seq x y z
N MET A 1 -1.51 29.24 -8.41
CA MET A 1 -2.48 29.57 -7.34
C MET A 1 -3.85 29.79 -7.96
N LYS A 2 -4.39 28.69 -8.51
CA LYS A 2 -5.79 28.35 -8.24
C LYS A 2 -5.78 27.77 -6.81
N ASP A 3 -6.89 27.80 -6.09
CA ASP A 3 -6.97 27.22 -4.73
C ASP A 3 -7.96 26.05 -4.78
N TYR A 4 -7.47 24.83 -5.03
CA TYR A 4 -8.26 23.61 -5.02
C TYR A 4 -8.03 22.81 -3.74
N THR A 5 -8.84 23.11 -2.72
CA THR A 5 -8.93 22.29 -1.51
C THR A 5 -9.94 21.14 -1.69
N LEU A 6 -9.49 19.89 -1.57
CA LEU A 6 -10.36 18.72 -1.40
C LEU A 6 -10.68 18.52 0.09
N PHE A 7 -11.94 18.24 0.40
CA PHE A 7 -12.37 17.69 1.69
C PHE A 7 -12.83 16.25 1.44
N THR A 8 -12.32 15.29 2.21
CA THR A 8 -12.57 13.86 1.99
C THR A 8 -12.30 13.04 3.26
N SER A 9 -12.63 11.76 3.25
CA SER A 9 -12.54 10.80 4.36
C SER A 9 -12.51 9.37 3.80
N PRO A 10 -12.09 8.35 4.56
CA PRO A 10 -11.97 6.98 4.08
C PRO A 10 -13.18 6.43 3.30
N ASN A 11 -14.39 6.69 3.79
CA ASN A 11 -15.63 6.21 3.17
C ASN A 11 -16.02 7.00 1.90
N GLU A 12 -15.56 8.24 1.75
CA GLU A 12 -15.74 9.08 0.56
C GLU A 12 -14.66 8.80 -0.51
N LEU A 13 -13.52 8.27 -0.10
CA LEU A 13 -12.36 7.99 -0.95
C LEU A 13 -12.35 6.52 -1.43
N GLY A 14 -12.97 5.60 -0.68
CA GLY A 14 -12.98 4.16 -0.98
C GLY A 14 -11.60 3.48 -0.93
N SER A 15 -10.56 4.23 -0.53
CA SER A 15 -9.16 3.89 -0.67
C SER A 15 -8.35 4.47 0.50
N ASN A 16 -7.18 3.88 0.76
CA ASN A 16 -6.18 4.42 1.67
C ASN A 16 -5.21 5.41 1.02
N VAL A 17 -5.24 5.56 -0.31
CA VAL A 17 -4.35 6.46 -1.06
C VAL A 17 -5.05 7.79 -1.31
N LEU A 18 -4.48 8.88 -0.79
CA LEU A 18 -5.00 10.23 -1.03
C LEU A 18 -4.73 10.67 -2.48
N PRO A 19 -5.66 11.39 -3.13
CA PRO A 19 -5.53 11.75 -4.53
C PRO A 19 -4.51 12.88 -4.75
N SER A 20 -3.86 12.87 -5.92
CA SER A 20 -2.98 13.95 -6.39
C SER A 20 -3.79 15.05 -7.12
N GLY A 21 -3.17 16.21 -7.39
CA GLY A 21 -3.79 17.28 -8.18
C GLY A 21 -4.61 18.33 -7.40
N TYR A 22 -4.46 18.38 -6.07
CA TYR A 22 -5.09 19.38 -5.20
C TYR A 22 -4.02 20.19 -4.46
N ASP A 23 -4.25 21.50 -4.28
CA ASP A 23 -3.36 22.37 -3.49
C ASP A 23 -3.43 22.04 -1.98
N GLU A 24 -4.58 21.54 -1.51
CA GLU A 24 -4.80 21.07 -0.15
C GLU A 24 -5.77 19.87 -0.12
N VAL A 25 -5.47 18.81 0.62
CA VAL A 25 -6.36 17.67 0.86
C VAL A 25 -6.64 17.53 2.36
N ILE A 26 -7.83 17.90 2.80
CA ILE A 26 -8.29 17.72 4.18
C ILE A 26 -8.93 16.34 4.31
N PHE A 27 -8.28 15.44 5.06
CA PHE A 27 -8.70 14.06 5.25
C PHE A 27 -9.21 13.82 6.67
N GLU A 28 -10.50 13.57 6.85
CA GLU A 28 -11.11 13.45 8.19
C GLU A 28 -11.40 11.99 8.57
N LEU A 29 -10.96 11.57 9.76
CA LEU A 29 -11.21 10.27 10.37
C LEU A 29 -12.19 10.38 11.55
N SER A 30 -13.13 9.45 11.66
CA SER A 30 -14.08 9.34 12.77
C SER A 30 -14.48 7.88 13.05
N ASP A 31 -15.10 7.61 14.20
CA ASP A 31 -15.64 6.28 14.51
C ASP A 31 -16.71 5.90 13.47
N GLY A 32 -16.43 4.89 12.64
CA GLY A 32 -17.28 4.48 11.52
C GLY A 32 -16.87 5.02 10.14
N ASN A 33 -15.88 5.90 10.08
CA ASN A 33 -15.27 6.41 8.84
C ASN A 33 -13.75 6.56 9.07
N TRP A 34 -13.06 5.42 9.02
CA TRP A 34 -11.68 5.26 9.49
C TRP A 34 -10.93 4.23 8.65
N ILE A 35 -9.63 4.43 8.47
CA ILE A 35 -8.74 3.47 7.81
C ILE A 35 -7.41 3.37 8.55
N ASN A 36 -6.87 2.15 8.63
CA ASN A 36 -5.67 1.87 9.43
C ASN A 36 -4.39 2.47 8.83
N ASN A 37 -4.22 2.33 7.51
CA ASN A 37 -3.07 2.90 6.81
C ASN A 37 -3.55 4.07 5.97
N ILE A 38 -2.80 5.18 5.98
CA ILE A 38 -3.00 6.33 5.11
C ILE A 38 -1.76 6.44 4.23
N ILE A 39 -1.95 6.56 2.93
CA ILE A 39 -0.88 6.71 1.94
C ILE A 39 -1.05 8.08 1.31
N LEU A 40 0.01 8.87 1.31
CA LEU A 40 0.00 10.23 0.73
C LEU A 40 -0.10 10.19 -0.80
N PRO A 41 -0.47 11.32 -1.44
CA PRO A 41 -0.50 11.41 -2.89
C PRO A 41 0.82 10.97 -3.53
N GLU A 42 0.72 10.20 -4.62
CA GLU A 42 1.85 9.62 -5.34
C GLU A 42 2.56 10.63 -6.26
N TYR A 43 1.82 11.62 -6.78
CA TYR A 43 2.34 12.68 -7.67
C TYR A 43 1.95 14.10 -7.19
N PRO A 44 2.40 14.53 -6.00
CA PRO A 44 2.10 15.86 -5.47
C PRO A 44 2.81 16.99 -6.23
N GLU A 45 2.14 18.15 -6.36
CA GLU A 45 2.76 19.39 -6.81
C GLU A 45 3.53 20.08 -5.66
N ASP A 46 4.50 20.94 -5.99
CA ASP A 46 5.28 21.66 -4.97
C ASP A 46 4.37 22.53 -4.08
N LYS A 47 4.62 22.47 -2.77
CA LYS A 47 3.84 23.12 -1.70
C LYS A 47 2.37 22.71 -1.62
N CYS A 48 1.93 21.67 -2.33
CA CYS A 48 0.63 21.08 -2.06
C CYS A 48 0.60 20.47 -0.65
N SER A 49 -0.58 20.43 -0.03
CA SER A 49 -0.72 20.12 1.39
C SER A 49 -1.75 19.03 1.67
N VAL A 50 -1.57 18.31 2.78
CA VAL A 50 -2.49 17.27 3.27
C VAL A 50 -2.77 17.54 4.73
N VAL A 51 -4.03 17.64 5.14
CA VAL A 51 -4.44 17.94 6.51
C VAL A 51 -5.29 16.79 7.05
N ILE A 52 -4.65 15.85 7.75
CA ILE A 52 -5.34 14.73 8.38
C ILE A 52 -5.90 15.18 9.72
N ARG A 53 -7.21 15.05 9.95
CA ARG A 53 -7.86 15.28 11.24
C ARG A 53 -8.44 13.97 11.74
N THR A 54 -8.34 13.68 13.03
CA THR A 54 -8.99 12.49 13.59
C THR A 54 -9.79 12.78 14.86
N SER A 55 -11.03 12.32 14.83
CA SER A 55 -11.92 12.15 15.99
C SER A 55 -12.14 10.67 16.34
N ALA A 56 -11.59 9.75 15.54
CA ALA A 56 -11.72 8.31 15.74
C ALA A 56 -11.02 7.86 17.02
N THR A 57 -11.57 6.85 17.67
CA THR A 57 -11.02 6.23 18.90
C THR A 57 -9.91 5.22 18.64
N TRP A 58 -9.59 4.97 17.36
CA TRP A 58 -8.52 4.09 16.90
C TRP A 58 -7.39 4.91 16.26
N ASP A 59 -6.15 4.64 16.68
CA ASP A 59 -4.95 5.24 16.09
C ASP A 59 -4.78 4.70 14.65
N ALA A 60 -4.66 5.60 13.67
CA ALA A 60 -4.29 5.24 12.30
C ALA A 60 -2.77 5.40 12.10
N VAL A 61 -2.24 4.95 10.97
CA VAL A 61 -0.81 4.97 10.63
C VAL A 61 -0.61 5.64 9.28
N LEU A 62 0.07 6.78 9.27
CA LEU A 62 0.49 7.45 8.06
C LEU A 62 1.78 6.83 7.54
N GLN A 63 1.71 6.23 6.35
CA GLN A 63 2.84 5.68 5.64
C GLN A 63 3.58 6.81 4.92
N LEU A 64 4.85 7.01 5.26
CA LEU A 64 5.75 7.94 4.59
C LEU A 64 6.76 7.14 3.76
N PRO A 65 7.01 7.49 2.48
CA PRO A 65 7.94 6.73 1.64
C PRO A 65 9.39 6.66 2.14
N LEU A 66 9.77 7.55 3.07
CA LEU A 66 11.16 7.81 3.47
C LEU A 66 11.36 7.96 5.00
N VAL A 67 10.33 7.69 5.81
CA VAL A 67 10.37 7.88 7.28
C VAL A 67 9.60 6.76 7.97
N ALA A 68 9.93 6.46 9.24
CA ALA A 68 9.15 5.51 10.04
C ALA A 68 7.66 5.92 10.09
N PRO A 69 6.71 4.96 10.04
CA PRO A 69 5.29 5.28 9.98
C PRO A 69 4.80 6.12 11.17
N VAL A 70 3.98 7.12 10.91
CA VAL A 70 3.55 8.10 11.92
C VAL A 70 2.17 7.73 12.48
N GLU A 71 2.08 7.52 13.79
CA GLU A 71 0.81 7.25 14.47
C GLU A 71 -0.09 8.49 14.51
N ILE A 72 -1.25 8.39 13.86
CA ILE A 72 -2.31 9.39 13.76
C ILE A 72 -3.32 9.15 14.90
N LYS A 73 -3.04 9.78 16.05
CA LYS A 73 -3.83 9.62 17.29
C LYS A 73 -5.03 10.54 17.41
N THR A 74 -6.08 10.06 18.07
CA THR A 74 -7.36 10.76 18.32
C THR A 74 -7.19 12.21 18.84
N GLY A 75 -7.97 13.14 18.31
CA GLY A 75 -7.97 14.56 18.70
C GLY A 75 -6.86 15.42 18.09
N ASN A 76 -5.93 14.84 17.31
CA ASN A 76 -4.86 15.58 16.66
C ASN A 76 -5.22 15.98 15.21
N GLN A 77 -4.56 17.02 14.71
CA GLN A 77 -4.50 17.37 13.29
C GLN A 77 -3.03 17.31 12.81
N TYR A 78 -2.80 16.69 11.66
CA TYR A 78 -1.50 16.56 11.01
C TYR A 78 -1.58 17.28 9.67
N THR A 79 -1.05 18.49 9.57
CA THR A 79 -0.80 19.10 8.26
C THR A 79 0.53 18.56 7.73
N LEU A 80 0.61 18.31 6.44
CA LEU A 80 1.80 17.96 5.69
C LEU A 80 1.89 18.89 4.49
N GLU A 81 3.10 19.20 4.04
CA GLU A 81 3.35 20.02 2.85
C GLU A 81 4.45 19.36 2.02
N TYR A 82 4.16 19.10 0.75
CA TYR A 82 5.14 18.51 -0.15
C TYR A 82 6.17 19.55 -0.58
N ASP A 83 7.43 19.13 -0.61
CA ASP A 83 8.53 19.92 -1.14
C ASP A 83 9.16 19.18 -2.32
N ALA A 84 8.98 19.74 -3.52
CA ALA A 84 9.40 19.10 -4.75
C ALA A 84 10.92 19.15 -4.99
N ASP A 85 11.63 20.10 -4.37
CA ASP A 85 13.08 20.24 -4.49
C ASP A 85 13.81 19.07 -3.80
N ILE A 86 13.22 18.52 -2.72
CA ILE A 86 13.73 17.36 -1.97
C ILE A 86 12.85 16.09 -2.09
N GLN A 87 11.75 16.16 -2.85
CA GLN A 87 10.78 15.09 -3.08
C GLN A 87 10.21 14.46 -1.80
N GLN A 88 9.88 15.29 -0.80
CA GLN A 88 9.46 14.82 0.53
C GLN A 88 8.27 15.58 1.10
N TRP A 89 7.50 14.91 1.95
CA TRP A 89 6.39 15.49 2.71
C TRP A 89 6.85 15.97 4.09
N ASN A 90 6.81 17.29 4.30
CA ASN A 90 7.15 17.92 5.57
C ASN A 90 5.95 17.95 6.52
N ILE A 91 6.02 17.27 7.66
CA ILE A 91 4.94 17.28 8.67
C ILE A 91 4.96 18.59 9.49
N LYS A 92 3.83 19.32 9.41
CA LYS A 92 3.42 20.44 10.24
C LYS A 92 2.26 20.02 11.16
N ALA A 93 2.48 19.06 12.05
CA ALA A 93 1.41 18.60 12.96
C ALA A 93 1.05 19.66 14.02
N SER A 94 -0.24 19.82 14.30
CA SER A 94 -0.77 20.87 15.21
C SER A 94 -0.48 20.62 16.69
N SER A 95 0.15 19.48 17.00
CA SER A 95 0.64 19.09 18.33
C SER A 95 2.18 19.12 18.43
N ILE A 96 2.87 19.81 17.50
CA ILE A 96 4.30 20.11 17.62
C ILE A 96 4.47 21.47 18.31
N GLN A 97 5.12 21.47 19.46
CA GLN A 97 5.45 22.71 20.17
C GLN A 97 6.72 23.32 19.58
N TYR A 98 6.59 24.36 18.75
CA TYR A 98 7.72 25.11 18.21
C TYR A 98 8.25 26.12 19.24
N LEU A 99 9.50 25.95 19.63
CA LEU A 99 10.22 26.73 20.64
C LEU A 99 11.52 27.30 20.07
N SER A 100 12.03 28.35 20.70
CA SER A 100 13.34 28.93 20.42
C SER A 100 13.80 29.77 21.61
N PRO A 101 15.07 30.21 21.66
CA PRO A 101 15.56 31.12 22.70
C PRO A 101 14.70 32.38 22.87
N ASN A 102 14.16 32.93 21.78
CA ASN A 102 13.25 34.09 21.82
C ASN A 102 11.84 33.79 22.36
N SER A 103 11.40 32.53 22.42
CA SER A 103 10.05 32.18 22.94
C SER A 103 10.05 31.66 24.39
N VAL A 104 11.09 30.93 24.81
CA VAL A 104 11.18 30.34 26.17
C VAL A 104 12.51 30.58 26.88
N GLY A 105 13.45 31.31 26.26
CA GLY A 105 14.81 31.40 26.75
C GLY A 105 15.58 30.10 26.53
N ASN A 106 16.66 29.92 27.27
CA ASN A 106 17.60 28.80 27.10
C ASN A 106 17.20 27.53 27.89
N VAL A 107 15.99 27.49 28.46
CA VAL A 107 15.44 26.36 29.22
C VAL A 107 14.10 25.95 28.59
N ILE A 108 13.97 24.68 28.22
CA ILE A 108 12.72 24.15 27.67
C ILE A 108 11.76 23.83 28.82
N PRO A 109 10.48 24.25 28.78
CA PRO A 109 9.53 24.05 29.89
C PRO A 109 9.22 22.57 30.20
N ASP A 110 8.94 22.29 31.49
CA ASP A 110 8.44 20.99 31.97
C ASP A 110 7.07 20.63 31.38
N ASN A 111 6.88 19.34 31.10
CA ASN A 111 5.75 18.76 30.37
C ASN A 111 5.62 19.38 28.95
N PRO A 112 6.64 19.21 28.08
CA PRO A 112 6.53 19.58 26.68
C PRO A 112 5.36 18.86 26.00
N GLN A 113 4.93 19.35 24.83
CA GLN A 113 4.09 18.52 23.96
C GLN A 113 4.88 17.31 23.45
N ASN A 114 4.17 16.20 23.18
CA ASN A 114 4.72 14.89 22.81
C ASN A 114 5.79 14.97 21.68
N MET A 115 5.69 15.98 20.82
CA MET A 115 6.77 16.38 19.92
C MET A 115 7.04 17.89 20.07
N THR A 116 8.30 18.27 20.25
CA THR A 116 8.72 19.66 20.49
C THR A 116 9.93 19.99 19.63
N TYR A 117 9.91 21.11 18.92
CA TYR A 117 10.99 21.54 18.02
C TYR A 117 11.65 22.80 18.58
N TYR A 118 12.92 22.73 19.00
CA TYR A 118 13.68 23.87 19.51
C TYR A 118 14.68 24.35 18.45
N SER A 119 14.38 25.49 17.80
CA SER A 119 15.17 26.01 16.69
C SER A 119 16.01 27.21 17.10
N MET A 120 17.28 27.25 16.66
CA MET A 120 18.23 28.34 16.89
C MET A 120 18.81 28.85 15.58
N ASN A 121 19.11 30.16 15.51
CA ASN A 121 19.78 30.79 14.37
C ASN A 121 20.64 31.99 14.81
N ASN A 122 21.37 32.62 13.88
CA ASN A 122 22.26 33.76 14.14
C ASN A 122 21.65 34.94 14.93
N CYS A 123 20.33 35.13 14.89
CA CYS A 123 19.62 36.19 15.61
C CYS A 123 18.81 35.67 16.81
N ASN A 124 18.91 34.38 17.12
CA ASN A 124 18.06 33.65 18.06
C ASN A 124 18.75 32.35 18.50
N TYR A 125 19.91 32.45 19.18
CA TYR A 125 20.66 31.29 19.69
C TYR A 125 20.89 31.36 21.19
N ALA A 126 21.07 30.20 21.82
CA ALA A 126 21.52 30.07 23.19
C ALA A 126 22.87 29.34 23.20
N THR A 127 23.82 29.77 24.01
CA THR A 127 25.10 29.07 24.17
C THR A 127 24.93 27.72 24.87
N GLU A 128 23.92 27.59 25.74
CA GLU A 128 23.59 26.35 26.45
C GLU A 128 22.08 26.20 26.62
N VAL A 129 21.52 25.10 26.09
CA VAL A 129 20.11 24.71 26.16
C VAL A 129 19.91 23.68 27.26
N THR A 130 18.90 23.87 28.12
CA THR A 130 18.53 22.91 29.18
C THR A 130 17.25 22.18 28.78
N LEU A 131 17.29 20.84 28.73
CA LEU A 131 16.11 20.00 28.51
C LEU A 131 15.22 19.96 29.77
N PRO A 132 13.91 19.69 29.65
CA PRO A 132 12.98 19.64 30.77
C PRO A 132 13.40 18.63 31.85
N ALA A 133 13.09 18.91 33.12
CA ALA A 133 13.29 17.95 34.20
C ALA A 133 12.18 16.88 34.23
N ILE A 134 10.96 17.28 33.84
CA ILE A 134 9.75 16.43 33.89
C ILE A 134 9.11 16.38 32.50
N ALA A 135 8.88 15.17 31.99
CA ALA A 135 8.15 14.89 30.77
C ALA A 135 7.44 13.52 30.87
N ARG A 136 6.62 13.16 29.87
CA ARG A 136 5.96 11.85 29.78
C ARG A 136 6.86 10.86 29.03
N ASN A 137 6.71 9.57 29.34
CA ASN A 137 7.45 8.52 28.63
C ASN A 137 7.08 8.52 27.14
N GLY A 138 8.06 8.77 26.27
CA GLY A 138 7.88 8.88 24.83
C GLY A 138 7.93 10.31 24.27
N ASP A 139 7.82 11.35 25.11
CA ASP A 139 7.94 12.75 24.67
C ASP A 139 9.27 12.97 23.96
N THR A 140 9.25 13.68 22.83
CA THR A 140 10.41 13.84 21.93
C THR A 140 10.72 15.33 21.69
N ILE A 141 11.96 15.74 21.93
CA ILE A 141 12.48 17.07 21.63
C ILE A 141 13.50 16.95 20.49
N LEU A 142 13.28 17.69 19.40
CA LEU A 142 14.27 17.87 18.35
C LEU A 142 14.88 19.27 18.47
N ILE A 143 16.20 19.35 18.53
CA ILE A 143 16.95 20.61 18.61
C ILE A 143 17.74 20.79 17.32
N ARG A 144 17.63 21.95 16.67
CA ARG A 144 18.41 22.32 15.47
C ARG A 144 19.03 23.70 15.64
N SER A 145 20.27 23.89 15.16
CA SER A 145 20.92 25.20 15.09
C SER A 145 21.34 25.55 13.67
N THR A 146 21.08 26.78 13.23
CA THR A 146 21.73 27.43 12.08
C THR A 146 22.49 28.68 12.53
N ALA A 147 22.90 28.74 13.79
CA ALA A 147 23.78 29.78 14.31
C ALA A 147 25.24 29.47 13.97
N CYS A 148 26.02 30.49 13.60
CA CYS A 148 27.45 30.39 13.35
C CYS A 148 28.26 30.11 14.64
N GLU A 149 27.68 30.39 15.80
CA GLU A 149 28.23 30.07 17.11
C GLU A 149 27.68 28.73 17.61
N LYS A 150 28.53 27.92 18.25
CA LYS A 150 28.15 26.60 18.77
C LYS A 150 27.25 26.72 20.01
N SER A 151 26.26 25.85 20.09
CA SER A 151 25.42 25.65 21.28
C SER A 151 25.81 24.35 21.98
N LYS A 152 25.51 24.20 23.27
CA LYS A 152 25.55 22.89 23.95
C LYS A 152 24.22 22.56 24.63
N VAL A 153 23.94 21.28 24.84
CA VAL A 153 22.83 20.81 25.66
C VAL A 153 23.37 20.40 27.03
N SER A 154 22.80 20.93 28.11
CA SER A 154 23.21 20.56 29.48
C SER A 154 23.01 19.07 29.71
N ALA A 155 24.01 18.43 30.34
CA ALA A 155 23.99 17.01 30.65
C ALA A 155 23.12 16.66 31.88
N ASP A 156 22.64 17.65 32.64
CA ASP A 156 22.00 17.44 33.97
C ASP A 156 20.72 16.57 33.93
N THR A 157 20.07 16.45 32.76
CA THR A 157 18.84 15.69 32.56
C THR A 157 18.95 14.58 31.49
N ILE A 158 20.16 14.31 30.97
CA ILE A 158 20.40 13.30 29.92
C ILE A 158 20.99 12.03 30.54
N LEU A 159 20.38 10.88 30.24
CA LEU A 159 20.85 9.56 30.61
C LEU A 159 21.88 9.04 29.61
N TYR A 160 22.96 8.44 30.13
CA TYR A 160 23.95 7.67 29.38
C TYR A 160 24.82 8.41 28.33
N SER A 161 24.71 9.74 28.18
CA SER A 161 25.63 10.55 27.35
C SER A 161 26.27 11.72 28.11
N GLY A 162 27.38 12.24 27.58
CA GLY A 162 27.98 13.50 28.05
C GLY A 162 27.31 14.74 27.44
N GLU A 163 27.94 15.91 27.64
CA GLU A 163 27.54 17.16 26.97
C GLU A 163 27.42 16.95 25.46
N THR A 164 26.30 17.38 24.87
CA THR A 164 26.10 17.35 23.41
C THR A 164 26.31 18.76 22.88
N VAL A 165 27.31 18.95 22.02
CA VAL A 165 27.55 20.19 21.28
C VAL A 165 26.73 20.15 19.99
N ILE A 166 26.16 21.28 19.61
CA ILE A 166 25.38 21.47 18.39
C ILE A 166 26.12 22.51 17.53
N GLU A 167 26.64 22.07 16.39
CA GLU A 167 27.33 22.91 15.42
C GLU A 167 26.37 23.54 14.39
N HIS A 168 26.89 24.46 13.57
CA HIS A 168 26.08 25.15 12.57
C HIS A 168 25.50 24.16 11.54
N GLY A 169 24.17 24.03 11.55
CA GLY A 169 23.38 23.18 10.66
C GLY A 169 23.02 21.81 11.24
N GLU A 170 23.61 21.43 12.36
CA GLU A 170 23.32 20.14 13.02
C GLU A 170 21.93 20.13 13.68
N GLN A 171 21.40 18.91 13.82
CA GLN A 171 20.20 18.63 14.61
C GLN A 171 20.36 17.35 15.44
N TYR A 172 19.74 17.32 16.62
CA TYR A 172 19.76 16.21 17.55
C TYR A 172 18.36 15.93 18.10
N VAL A 173 18.07 14.66 18.33
CA VAL A 173 16.78 14.19 18.87
C VAL A 173 16.99 13.66 20.28
N PHE A 174 16.11 14.04 21.20
CA PHE A 174 16.10 13.59 22.58
C PHE A 174 14.72 13.02 22.91
N LYS A 175 14.66 11.82 23.47
CA LYS A 175 13.43 11.13 23.84
C LYS A 175 13.38 10.88 25.33
N TYR A 176 12.30 11.24 26.00
CA TYR A 176 12.17 11.04 27.45
C TYR A 176 11.78 9.61 27.77
N TYR A 177 12.61 8.94 28.56
CA TYR A 177 12.34 7.61 29.08
C TYR A 177 11.94 7.72 30.55
N SER A 178 10.87 7.03 30.96
CA SER A 178 10.42 6.98 32.35
C SER A 178 9.94 5.58 32.72
N SER A 179 10.54 5.05 33.78
CA SER A 179 10.30 3.71 34.34
C SER A 179 10.31 3.79 35.87
N CYS A 180 9.85 2.73 36.56
CA CYS A 180 9.73 2.73 38.02
C CYS A 180 11.06 2.98 38.78
N ASN A 181 12.22 2.84 38.13
CA ASN A 181 13.54 2.98 38.76
C ASN A 181 14.42 4.09 38.15
N MET A 182 14.01 4.73 37.04
CA MET A 182 14.83 5.68 36.30
C MET A 182 13.99 6.53 35.35
N SER A 183 14.27 7.83 35.27
CA SER A 183 13.65 8.78 34.35
C SER A 183 14.67 9.81 33.84
N GLY A 184 14.59 10.20 32.56
CA GLY A 184 15.44 11.21 31.96
C GLY A 184 15.46 11.13 30.42
N TRP A 185 16.14 12.08 29.77
CA TRP A 185 16.24 12.14 28.31
C TRP A 185 17.32 11.19 27.79
N ILE A 186 17.07 10.54 26.66
CA ILE A 186 18.06 9.73 25.93
C ILE A 186 18.25 10.40 24.56
N ARG A 187 19.50 10.60 24.14
CA ARG A 187 19.80 11.09 22.79
C ARG A 187 19.57 9.97 21.78
N ASP A 188 18.67 10.18 20.83
CA ASP A 188 18.41 9.24 19.75
C ASP A 188 19.51 9.31 18.68
N SER A 189 19.74 8.23 17.94
CA SER A 189 20.95 8.04 17.11
C SER A 189 20.80 8.51 15.66
N VAL A 190 19.85 9.41 15.39
CA VAL A 190 19.57 9.93 14.05
C VAL A 190 20.34 11.23 13.79
N ASN A 191 21.58 11.09 13.31
CA ASN A 191 22.27 12.18 12.61
C ASN A 191 21.83 12.19 11.14
N LEU A 192 21.34 13.34 10.68
CA LEU A 192 21.07 13.62 9.26
C LEU A 192 22.08 14.69 8.80
N GLU A 193 22.87 14.37 7.77
CA GLU A 193 23.80 15.34 7.17
C GLU A 193 23.13 16.23 6.10
N PHE A 194 23.90 17.19 5.59
CA PHE A 194 23.47 18.52 5.16
C PHE A 194 22.88 18.61 3.74
N PHE A 195 22.06 19.64 3.54
CA PHE A 195 21.84 20.29 2.24
C PHE A 195 22.22 21.78 2.36
N ASP A 196 23.06 22.26 1.46
CA ASP A 196 23.53 23.65 1.39
C ASP A 196 22.78 24.37 0.26
N ASP A 197 21.88 25.28 0.61
CA ASP A 197 21.12 26.07 -0.35
C ASP A 197 21.50 27.55 -0.28
N THR A 198 22.50 27.91 -1.08
CA THR A 198 22.70 29.29 -1.52
C THR A 198 23.09 29.33 -3.00
N ASN A 199 22.13 29.51 -3.90
CA ASN A 199 22.27 30.37 -5.10
C ASN A 199 20.98 30.46 -5.94
N ASN A 200 20.17 31.51 -5.71
CA ASN A 200 19.50 32.26 -6.79
C ASN A 200 18.79 33.54 -6.29
N GLU A 201 19.55 34.63 -6.09
CA GLU A 201 18.98 35.98 -6.22
C GLU A 201 19.37 36.60 -7.56
N ILE A 202 18.39 36.79 -8.44
CA ILE A 202 18.55 37.61 -9.65
C ILE A 202 18.30 39.07 -9.29
N LEU A 203 19.36 39.88 -9.29
CA LEU A 203 19.26 41.34 -9.15
C LEU A 203 19.90 42.06 -10.34
N ASN A 204 19.06 42.41 -11.31
CA ASN A 204 19.43 43.26 -12.45
C ASN A 204 19.54 44.72 -12.01
N LEU A 205 20.73 45.33 -12.10
CA LEU A 205 20.84 46.79 -12.16
C LEU A 205 22.13 47.25 -12.87
N THR A 206 21.96 47.75 -14.08
CA THR A 206 23.03 48.24 -14.96
C THR A 206 23.72 49.49 -14.40
N LYS A 207 25.04 49.47 -14.23
CA LYS A 207 25.84 50.70 -14.23
C LYS A 207 27.28 50.49 -14.66
N ASN A 208 27.66 51.13 -15.77
CA ASN A 208 29.05 51.27 -16.20
C ASN A 208 29.89 52.00 -15.14
N ILE A 209 31.13 51.56 -14.94
CA ILE A 209 32.32 52.42 -14.79
C ILE A 209 33.56 51.55 -15.11
N SER A 210 34.48 52.13 -15.87
CA SER A 210 35.84 51.61 -16.12
C SER A 210 36.84 52.47 -15.35
N ILE A 211 37.98 51.87 -14.99
CA ILE A 211 39.34 52.45 -14.83
C ILE A 211 40.09 51.87 -13.61
N ASP A 212 41.24 51.27 -13.91
CA ASP A 212 42.49 51.04 -13.16
C ASP A 212 42.60 51.27 -11.64
N GLY A 213 43.39 50.39 -11.01
CA GLY A 213 44.40 50.87 -10.06
C GLY A 213 44.77 49.95 -8.90
N ASN A 214 45.97 49.34 -8.97
CA ASN A 214 46.78 48.81 -7.87
C ASN A 214 46.31 49.08 -6.42
N LYS A 215 46.08 48.00 -5.65
CA LYS A 215 46.72 47.78 -4.32
C LYS A 215 46.38 46.42 -3.69
N ILE A 216 47.42 45.67 -3.36
CA ILE A 216 47.39 44.59 -2.36
C ILE A 216 47.56 45.20 -0.97
N PRO A 217 46.82 44.74 0.05
CA PRO A 217 47.34 44.70 1.42
C PRO A 217 47.45 43.25 1.91
N LYS A 218 48.65 42.87 2.37
CA LYS A 218 48.86 41.69 3.22
C LYS A 218 48.24 41.95 4.59
N TYR A 219 47.73 40.90 5.24
CA TYR A 219 47.87 40.76 6.69
C TYR A 219 48.40 39.37 7.06
N THR A 220 49.27 39.37 8.06
CA THR A 220 50.05 38.22 8.55
C THR A 220 49.29 37.53 9.68
N LEU A 221 49.42 36.21 9.80
CA LEU A 221 49.20 35.50 11.06
C LEU A 221 50.51 34.82 11.47
N GLU A 222 51.03 35.23 12.63
CA GLU A 222 52.12 34.54 13.32
C GLU A 222 51.54 33.33 14.06
N GLY A 223 52.28 32.23 14.13
CA GLY A 223 51.79 30.96 14.65
C GLY A 223 52.32 30.59 16.04
N SER A 224 52.03 29.36 16.46
CA SER A 224 52.86 28.62 17.42
C SER A 224 52.67 27.12 17.19
N LEU A 225 53.77 26.37 17.22
CA LEU A 225 53.78 24.92 17.07
C LEU A 225 54.90 24.36 17.97
N SER A 226 54.49 23.60 18.98
CA SER A 226 55.29 22.85 19.96
C SER A 226 54.38 21.70 20.43
N ASP A 227 54.77 20.43 20.49
CA ASP A 227 56.12 19.86 20.57
C ASP A 227 56.35 18.62 19.66
N ILE A 228 57.57 18.09 19.73
CA ILE A 228 58.20 17.13 18.81
C ILE A 228 58.09 15.68 19.33
N ASN A 229 58.03 14.70 18.42
CA ASN A 229 58.69 13.36 18.39
C ASN A 229 57.91 12.45 17.42
N GLY A 230 58.47 11.97 16.29
CA GLY A 230 59.42 10.83 16.21
C GLY A 230 58.62 9.54 15.91
N GLU A 231 58.90 8.66 14.94
CA GLU A 231 60.12 8.41 14.13
C GLU A 231 59.81 8.07 12.64
N ILE A 232 60.86 7.85 11.85
CA ILE A 232 60.87 7.58 10.39
C ILE A 232 61.27 6.12 10.14
N SER A 233 60.67 5.46 9.14
CA SER A 233 61.25 4.33 8.35
C SER A 233 60.27 3.95 7.22
N ASP A 234 60.63 3.68 5.96
CA ASP A 234 61.90 3.82 5.21
C ASP A 234 61.68 3.75 3.68
N SER A 235 62.77 3.86 2.91
CA SER A 235 62.96 3.42 1.51
C SER A 235 62.59 4.36 0.35
N ILE A 236 63.47 5.35 0.15
CA ILE A 236 64.00 5.77 -1.17
C ILE A 236 64.85 4.62 -1.78
N GLU A 237 65.19 4.51 -3.08
CA GLU A 237 65.15 5.39 -4.26
C GLU A 237 65.19 4.53 -5.56
N HIS A 238 64.89 5.08 -6.75
CA HIS A 238 65.85 5.01 -7.87
C HIS A 238 65.64 6.02 -9.02
N THR A 239 66.51 7.03 -8.99
CA THR A 239 67.04 7.91 -10.04
C THR A 239 66.89 7.51 -11.52
N ARG A 240 66.67 8.53 -12.37
CA ARG A 240 67.51 8.80 -13.56
C ARG A 240 67.51 10.28 -13.95
N VAL A 241 68.68 10.75 -14.36
CA VAL A 241 69.02 12.12 -14.80
C VAL A 241 68.98 12.18 -16.33
N PHE A 242 68.58 13.31 -16.92
CA PHE A 242 69.20 13.82 -18.16
C PHE A 242 69.10 15.35 -18.28
N ASP A 243 70.10 15.94 -18.92
CA ASP A 243 70.38 17.37 -19.03
C ASP A 243 69.63 18.09 -20.19
N GLU A 244 69.77 19.40 -20.14
CA GLU A 244 69.14 20.47 -20.91
C GLU A 244 69.26 20.46 -22.46
N ASN A 245 68.40 21.30 -23.07
CA ASN A 245 68.56 22.00 -24.37
C ASN A 245 68.14 21.29 -25.68
N GLU A 246 66.85 21.42 -26.03
CA GLU A 246 66.44 22.05 -27.31
C GLU A 246 64.98 22.54 -27.25
N VAL A 247 64.65 23.57 -28.05
CA VAL A 247 63.37 24.32 -27.96
C VAL A 247 62.51 24.09 -29.20
N GLY A 248 61.26 23.66 -28.99
CA GLY A 248 60.17 23.91 -29.95
C GLY A 248 59.29 22.72 -30.35
N ASP A 249 58.35 22.33 -29.48
CA ASP A 249 56.95 22.14 -29.87
C ASP A 249 56.03 22.02 -28.65
N THR A 250 54.89 22.70 -28.65
CA THR A 250 53.99 22.78 -27.49
C THR A 250 53.03 21.59 -27.45
N ILE A 251 53.48 20.48 -26.86
CA ILE A 251 52.61 19.32 -26.57
C ILE A 251 51.78 19.61 -25.32
N TYR A 252 50.45 19.55 -25.45
CA TYR A 252 49.53 19.50 -24.32
C TYR A 252 49.57 18.09 -23.68
N GLU A 253 50.53 17.85 -22.79
CA GLU A 253 50.42 16.70 -21.88
C GLU A 253 49.37 17.00 -20.80
N LYS A 254 48.23 16.32 -20.89
CA LYS A 254 47.31 16.19 -19.76
C LYS A 254 48.04 15.41 -18.66
N VAL A 255 48.51 16.12 -17.64
CA VAL A 255 48.84 15.50 -16.35
C VAL A 255 47.59 14.79 -15.85
N GLN A 256 47.58 13.46 -15.92
CA GLN A 256 46.61 12.68 -15.16
C GLN A 256 46.92 12.89 -13.68
N GLU A 257 46.14 13.75 -13.03
CA GLU A 257 45.98 13.65 -11.59
C GLU A 257 45.58 12.22 -11.26
N ARG A 258 46.45 11.51 -10.53
CA ARG A 258 46.05 10.28 -9.85
C ARG A 258 45.03 10.68 -8.79
N LYS A 259 43.74 10.65 -9.16
CA LYS A 259 42.64 10.67 -8.18
C LYS A 259 42.98 9.64 -7.11
N LYS A 260 43.18 10.09 -5.87
CA LYS A 260 43.11 9.18 -4.71
C LYS A 260 41.74 8.52 -4.81
N ARG A 261 41.68 7.19 -4.80
CA ARG A 261 40.41 6.49 -4.61
C ARG A 261 39.81 6.99 -3.28
N PRO A 262 38.50 7.30 -3.21
CA PRO A 262 37.86 7.59 -1.93
C PRO A 262 38.01 6.38 -1.00
N ILE A 263 37.95 6.62 0.30
CA ILE A 263 37.92 5.56 1.30
C ILE A 263 36.57 4.88 1.16
N SER A 264 36.57 3.56 0.89
CA SER A 264 35.34 2.79 0.74
C SER A 264 34.51 2.88 2.03
N ASN A 265 33.31 3.45 1.94
CA ASN A 265 32.42 3.63 3.07
C ASN A 265 31.66 2.33 3.34
N LYS A 266 31.97 1.65 4.45
CA LYS A 266 31.44 0.33 4.76
C LYS A 266 30.59 0.34 6.02
N LEU A 267 29.39 -0.24 5.95
CA LEU A 267 28.51 -0.46 7.08
C LEU A 267 28.41 -1.96 7.40
N SER A 268 28.43 -2.31 8.69
CA SER A 268 28.05 -3.65 9.17
C SER A 268 27.02 -3.44 10.26
N THR A 269 25.81 -3.97 10.07
CA THR A 269 24.66 -3.64 10.91
C THR A 269 23.63 -4.78 10.98
N THR A 270 22.61 -4.59 11.79
CA THR A 270 21.54 -5.54 12.11
C THR A 270 20.23 -4.76 12.33
N PRO A 271 19.05 -5.40 12.29
CA PRO A 271 17.77 -4.72 12.53
C PRO A 271 17.74 -3.83 13.78
N ASP A 272 18.20 -4.33 14.93
CA ASP A 272 18.20 -3.56 16.18
C ASP A 272 19.15 -2.36 16.15
N GLN A 273 20.24 -2.44 15.38
CA GLN A 273 21.20 -1.34 15.22
C GLN A 273 20.70 -0.24 14.28
N LEU A 274 19.79 -0.57 13.34
CA LEU A 274 19.09 0.40 12.49
C LEU A 274 17.74 0.83 13.06
N GLY A 275 17.19 0.12 14.05
CA GLY A 275 15.80 0.22 14.47
C GLY A 275 14.78 -0.18 13.39
N SER A 276 15.24 -0.77 12.27
CA SER A 276 14.40 -1.08 11.10
C SER A 276 15.09 -2.09 10.15
N GLY A 277 14.35 -2.57 9.16
CA GLY A 277 14.89 -3.34 8.03
C GLY A 277 15.26 -2.52 6.79
N ILE A 278 15.21 -1.20 6.85
CA ILE A 278 15.51 -0.31 5.72
C ILE A 278 17.00 -0.01 5.72
N LEU A 279 17.71 -0.45 4.68
CA LEU A 279 19.15 -0.24 4.55
C LEU A 279 19.44 1.19 4.08
N PRO A 280 20.38 1.91 4.72
CA PRO A 280 20.67 3.30 4.37
C PRO A 280 21.47 3.43 3.07
N SER A 281 21.19 4.49 2.31
CA SER A 281 22.01 4.94 1.18
C SER A 281 23.36 5.53 1.65
N GLY A 282 24.27 5.79 0.71
CA GLY A 282 25.55 6.48 0.98
C GLY A 282 26.71 5.58 1.43
N TYR A 283 26.54 4.26 1.43
CA TYR A 283 27.59 3.28 1.71
C TYR A 283 27.94 2.49 0.44
N ASP A 284 29.22 2.18 0.24
CA ASP A 284 29.72 1.40 -0.89
C ASP A 284 29.56 -0.11 -0.63
N ASP A 285 29.72 -0.56 0.62
CA ASP A 285 29.42 -1.93 1.06
C ASP A 285 28.57 -1.90 2.34
N ILE A 286 27.47 -2.65 2.36
CA ILE A 286 26.66 -2.90 3.56
C ILE A 286 26.67 -4.40 3.87
N VAL A 287 26.87 -4.77 5.13
CA VAL A 287 26.62 -6.13 5.63
C VAL A 287 25.45 -6.06 6.61
N PHE A 288 24.40 -6.83 6.34
CA PHE A 288 23.18 -6.90 7.15
C PHE A 288 22.95 -8.32 7.66
N GLU A 289 22.96 -8.50 8.98
CA GLU A 289 22.86 -9.82 9.61
C GLU A 289 21.56 -9.97 10.42
N LEU A 290 20.87 -11.09 10.21
CA LEU A 290 19.60 -11.47 10.85
C LEU A 290 19.82 -12.69 11.76
N TYR A 291 19.31 -12.67 12.98
CA TYR A 291 19.36 -13.82 13.91
C TYR A 291 18.20 -13.80 14.92
N ASP A 292 17.99 -14.92 15.60
CA ASP A 292 16.95 -15.02 16.63
C ASP A 292 17.19 -13.99 17.75
N GLY A 293 16.23 -13.07 17.92
CA GLY A 293 16.32 -11.96 18.87
C GLY A 293 16.81 -10.63 18.29
N ASN A 294 17.25 -10.60 17.03
CA ASN A 294 17.58 -9.39 16.26
C ASN A 294 17.23 -9.63 14.78
N TRP A 295 15.95 -9.42 14.47
CA TRP A 295 15.31 -9.85 13.24
C TRP A 295 14.24 -8.83 12.81
N THR A 296 14.08 -8.65 11.51
CA THR A 296 12.97 -7.92 10.89
C THR A 296 12.30 -8.83 9.88
N LYS A 297 10.99 -8.68 9.70
CA LYS A 297 10.25 -9.38 8.65
C LYS A 297 10.64 -8.89 7.27
N ASP A 298 10.70 -7.58 7.10
CA ASP A 298 10.86 -6.93 5.81
C ASP A 298 12.25 -6.28 5.74
N VAL A 299 13.00 -6.58 4.69
CA VAL A 299 14.32 -5.98 4.39
C VAL A 299 14.21 -5.19 3.09
N ILE A 300 14.56 -3.90 3.13
CA ILE A 300 14.47 -2.99 1.99
C ILE A 300 15.89 -2.50 1.66
N LEU A 301 16.30 -2.65 0.40
CA LEU A 301 17.60 -2.21 -0.09
C LEU A 301 17.72 -0.68 -0.07
N PRO A 302 18.94 -0.11 -0.15
CA PRO A 302 19.13 1.34 -0.27
C PRO A 302 18.29 1.93 -1.40
N LEU A 303 17.59 3.03 -1.11
CA LEU A 303 16.67 3.68 -2.03
C LEU A 303 17.38 4.59 -3.05
N GLN A 304 18.61 5.02 -2.73
CA GLN A 304 19.47 5.80 -3.60
C GLN A 304 20.89 5.19 -3.61
N PRO A 305 21.06 3.97 -4.15
CA PRO A 305 22.36 3.36 -4.33
C PRO A 305 23.13 4.07 -5.45
N VAL A 306 24.46 4.10 -5.34
CA VAL A 306 25.36 4.53 -6.43
C VAL A 306 25.88 3.31 -7.18
N ASP A 307 26.34 3.47 -8.42
CA ASP A 307 26.92 2.38 -9.22
C ASP A 307 27.99 1.59 -8.45
N GLY A 308 27.86 0.27 -8.42
CA GLY A 308 28.74 -0.61 -7.65
C GLY A 308 28.50 -0.65 -6.13
N THR A 309 27.42 -0.07 -5.61
CA THR A 309 26.98 -0.28 -4.22
C THR A 309 26.72 -1.76 -3.98
N ARG A 310 27.28 -2.33 -2.91
CA ARG A 310 27.17 -3.75 -2.58
C ARG A 310 26.48 -3.98 -1.25
N VAL A 311 25.59 -4.97 -1.20
CA VAL A 311 24.84 -5.34 0.01
C VAL A 311 24.96 -6.84 0.24
N VAL A 312 25.48 -7.26 1.40
CA VAL A 312 25.56 -8.66 1.81
C VAL A 312 24.53 -8.90 2.90
N ILE A 313 23.56 -9.76 2.63
CA ILE A 313 22.51 -10.14 3.58
C ILE A 313 22.76 -11.56 4.05
N LYS A 314 22.77 -11.77 5.37
CA LYS A 314 22.93 -13.10 5.99
C LYS A 314 21.84 -13.35 7.01
N SER A 315 21.32 -14.58 7.05
CA SER A 315 20.38 -14.99 8.09
C SER A 315 20.79 -16.27 8.78
N THR A 316 20.80 -16.21 10.10
CA THR A 316 20.81 -17.37 11.01
C THR A 316 19.53 -17.44 11.86
N ALA A 317 18.52 -16.63 11.53
CA ALA A 317 17.22 -16.63 12.20
C ALA A 317 16.38 -17.84 11.82
N THR A 318 15.54 -18.28 12.74
CA THR A 318 14.55 -19.36 12.53
C THR A 318 13.26 -18.86 11.86
N PHE A 319 13.03 -17.55 11.82
CA PHE A 319 11.93 -16.90 11.13
C PHE A 319 12.36 -16.45 9.72
N ASP A 320 11.58 -16.84 8.69
CA ASP A 320 11.71 -16.33 7.32
C ASP A 320 11.55 -14.79 7.30
N ALA A 321 12.40 -14.10 6.55
CA ALA A 321 12.24 -12.68 6.22
C ALA A 321 12.09 -12.49 4.69
N ASP A 322 11.53 -11.38 4.27
CA ASP A 322 11.28 -11.02 2.86
C ASP A 322 12.20 -9.85 2.46
N LEU A 323 13.08 -10.08 1.48
CA LEU A 323 13.86 -9.04 0.81
C LEU A 323 13.01 -8.42 -0.31
N HIS A 324 12.74 -7.12 -0.20
CA HIS A 324 12.02 -6.36 -1.21
C HIS A 324 13.00 -5.88 -2.28
N LEU A 325 12.77 -6.34 -3.51
CA LEU A 325 13.47 -5.88 -4.71
C LEU A 325 12.51 -4.98 -5.50
N PRO A 326 12.99 -4.07 -6.37
CA PRO A 326 12.12 -3.19 -7.16
C PRO A 326 11.11 -3.93 -8.08
N PHE A 327 11.29 -5.24 -8.27
CA PHE A 327 10.57 -6.06 -9.24
C PHE A 327 9.99 -7.37 -8.68
N THR A 328 10.30 -7.76 -7.43
CA THR A 328 9.77 -9.00 -6.81
C THR A 328 10.14 -9.02 -5.31
N LYS A 329 9.78 -10.09 -4.59
CA LYS A 329 10.25 -10.35 -3.22
C LYS A 329 11.00 -11.66 -3.15
N LEU A 330 12.12 -11.68 -2.43
CA LEU A 330 12.96 -12.86 -2.24
C LEU A 330 12.95 -13.29 -0.78
N LYS A 331 12.62 -14.57 -0.53
CA LYS A 331 12.72 -15.13 0.82
C LYS A 331 14.17 -15.27 1.29
N ILE A 332 14.42 -14.75 2.49
CA ILE A 332 15.61 -14.98 3.29
C ILE A 332 15.22 -16.02 4.35
N THR A 333 15.84 -17.20 4.28
CA THR A 333 15.57 -18.33 5.18
C THR A 333 16.77 -18.62 6.07
N LEU A 334 16.63 -19.51 7.05
CA LEU A 334 17.74 -19.98 7.88
C LEU A 334 18.92 -20.47 7.03
N GLY A 335 20.07 -19.80 7.15
CA GLY A 335 21.30 -20.10 6.40
C GLY A 335 21.42 -19.39 5.04
N SER A 336 20.47 -18.52 4.65
CA SER A 336 20.60 -17.70 3.44
C SER A 336 21.75 -16.70 3.57
N GLU A 337 22.61 -16.66 2.55
CA GLU A 337 23.62 -15.63 2.33
C GLU A 337 23.53 -15.15 0.87
N TYR A 338 23.19 -13.87 0.70
CA TYR A 338 23.07 -13.19 -0.60
C TYR A 338 24.04 -12.02 -0.66
N THR A 339 24.69 -11.82 -1.81
CA THR A 339 25.46 -10.62 -2.15
C THR A 339 24.75 -9.95 -3.32
N LEU A 340 24.38 -8.68 -3.15
CA LEU A 340 23.74 -7.85 -4.16
C LEU A 340 24.69 -6.75 -4.59
N GLU A 341 24.70 -6.41 -5.86
CA GLU A 341 25.49 -5.31 -6.43
C GLU A 341 24.58 -4.45 -7.33
N TYR A 342 24.57 -3.14 -7.11
CA TYR A 342 23.74 -2.22 -7.89
C TYR A 342 24.48 -1.76 -9.15
N HIS A 343 23.76 -1.72 -10.26
CA HIS A 343 24.24 -1.24 -11.56
C HIS A 343 23.37 -0.07 -12.02
N GLU A 344 23.99 1.10 -12.18
CA GLU A 344 23.29 2.36 -12.53
C GLU A 344 22.80 2.37 -13.99
N ASP A 345 23.54 1.73 -14.90
CA ASP A 345 23.24 1.68 -16.33
C ASP A 345 21.91 0.95 -16.67
N ILE A 346 21.52 0.00 -15.81
CA ILE A 346 20.25 -0.74 -15.89
C ILE A 346 19.30 -0.48 -14.71
N GLN A 347 19.69 0.39 -13.77
CA GLN A 347 18.97 0.74 -12.53
C GLN A 347 18.50 -0.48 -11.71
N GLN A 348 19.33 -1.52 -11.64
CA GLN A 348 18.94 -2.82 -11.07
C GLN A 348 20.04 -3.44 -10.20
N TRP A 349 19.62 -4.30 -9.28
CA TRP A 349 20.49 -5.14 -8.49
C TRP A 349 20.77 -6.47 -9.20
N ASP A 350 22.04 -6.83 -9.31
CA ASP A 350 22.51 -8.19 -9.59
C ASP A 350 22.62 -8.95 -8.27
N ILE A 351 22.18 -10.22 -8.24
CA ILE A 351 22.19 -11.05 -7.02
C ILE A 351 23.10 -12.25 -7.23
N GLN A 352 23.89 -12.55 -6.22
CA GLN A 352 24.77 -13.71 -6.10
C GLN A 352 24.54 -14.35 -4.71
N GLY A 353 24.93 -15.61 -4.54
CA GLY A 353 24.84 -16.30 -3.24
C GLY A 353 24.24 -17.69 -3.35
N GLN A 354 23.81 -18.24 -2.22
CA GLN A 354 23.29 -19.60 -2.17
C GLN A 354 21.96 -19.72 -2.95
N GLY A 355 21.88 -20.71 -3.84
CA GLY A 355 20.68 -20.95 -4.63
C GLY A 355 20.46 -19.96 -5.78
N VAL A 356 21.49 -19.20 -6.18
CA VAL A 356 21.45 -18.33 -7.36
C VAL A 356 22.33 -18.92 -8.46
N THR A 357 21.77 -19.13 -9.65
CA THR A 357 22.50 -19.62 -10.84
C THR A 357 22.47 -18.55 -11.93
N HIS A 358 23.59 -18.34 -12.61
CA HIS A 358 23.69 -17.43 -13.76
C HIS A 358 23.94 -18.25 -15.02
N LEU A 359 23.08 -18.05 -16.03
CA LEU A 359 23.06 -18.75 -17.31
C LEU A 359 23.02 -17.74 -18.46
N THR A 360 23.54 -18.17 -19.61
CA THR A 360 23.39 -17.51 -20.92
C THR A 360 23.04 -18.54 -22.00
N PRO A 361 22.47 -18.13 -23.14
CA PRO A 361 22.19 -19.04 -24.26
C PRO A 361 23.37 -19.91 -24.73
N ASN A 362 24.61 -19.42 -24.71
CA ASN A 362 25.81 -20.19 -25.06
C ASN A 362 26.15 -21.27 -24.01
N SER A 363 25.62 -21.16 -22.78
CA SER A 363 25.88 -22.10 -21.68
C SER A 363 24.79 -23.18 -21.50
N ASP A 364 23.50 -22.84 -21.61
CA ASP A 364 22.36 -23.76 -21.38
C ASP A 364 21.47 -23.94 -22.64
N GLY A 365 21.63 -23.09 -23.66
CA GLY A 365 20.77 -23.07 -24.84
C GLY A 365 19.39 -22.44 -24.56
N SER A 366 18.47 -22.59 -25.51
CA SER A 366 17.11 -22.00 -25.45
C SER A 366 16.13 -22.71 -24.50
N LEU A 367 16.55 -23.77 -23.80
CA LEU A 367 15.74 -24.53 -22.85
C LEU A 367 16.41 -24.46 -21.49
N ILE A 368 15.82 -23.72 -20.56
CA ILE A 368 16.34 -23.64 -19.19
C ILE A 368 16.11 -24.98 -18.49
N SER A 369 17.17 -25.54 -17.92
CA SER A 369 17.17 -26.86 -17.30
C SER A 369 16.13 -27.06 -16.17
N ASP A 370 15.57 -28.29 -16.08
CA ASP A 370 14.54 -28.70 -15.11
C ASP A 370 15.03 -28.82 -13.65
N ASN A 371 14.07 -28.82 -12.71
CA ASN A 371 14.25 -28.99 -11.25
C ASN A 371 15.01 -27.84 -10.55
N LEU A 372 14.80 -26.61 -11.02
CA LEU A 372 15.37 -25.42 -10.39
C LEU A 372 14.99 -25.28 -8.91
N GLN A 373 15.93 -24.72 -8.14
CA GLN A 373 15.74 -24.31 -6.75
C GLN A 373 16.34 -22.92 -6.56
N GLY A 374 15.55 -21.97 -6.04
CA GLY A 374 16.01 -20.60 -5.82
C GLY A 374 15.84 -19.74 -7.07
N ILE A 375 16.88 -19.03 -7.48
CA ILE A 375 16.86 -18.02 -8.54
C ILE A 375 17.75 -18.46 -9.71
N VAL A 376 17.25 -18.32 -10.93
CA VAL A 376 18.06 -18.38 -12.16
C VAL A 376 18.05 -17.03 -12.84
N TYR A 377 19.22 -16.45 -13.06
CA TYR A 377 19.42 -15.37 -14.02
C TYR A 377 19.73 -15.97 -15.39
N TYR A 378 18.98 -15.57 -16.41
CA TYR A 378 19.27 -15.90 -17.81
C TYR A 378 19.52 -14.59 -18.57
N LYS A 379 20.78 -14.33 -18.89
CA LYS A 379 21.23 -13.07 -19.51
C LYS A 379 21.53 -13.28 -21.00
N MET A 380 21.07 -12.36 -21.85
CA MET A 380 21.30 -12.38 -23.30
C MET A 380 22.00 -11.10 -23.78
N GLU A 381 22.90 -11.24 -24.74
CA GLU A 381 23.63 -10.16 -25.40
C GLU A 381 23.81 -10.47 -26.89
N ASN A 382 24.30 -9.51 -27.69
CA ASN A 382 24.32 -9.62 -29.16
C ASN A 382 25.00 -10.88 -29.75
N ASN A 383 25.97 -11.48 -29.07
CA ASN A 383 26.67 -12.69 -29.50
C ASN A 383 26.29 -13.93 -28.65
N ASP A 384 25.33 -13.78 -27.75
CA ASP A 384 24.86 -14.79 -26.80
C ASP A 384 23.34 -14.62 -26.63
N TRP A 385 22.60 -15.06 -27.64
CA TRP A 385 21.18 -14.75 -27.83
C TRP A 385 20.43 -15.91 -28.50
N VAL A 386 19.15 -16.07 -28.13
CA VAL A 386 18.19 -16.96 -28.79
C VAL A 386 16.87 -16.21 -29.06
N PRO A 387 16.17 -16.53 -30.17
CA PRO A 387 14.89 -15.89 -30.49
C PRO A 387 13.75 -16.25 -29.53
N GLU A 388 13.85 -17.39 -28.87
CA GLU A 388 12.76 -17.97 -28.10
C GLU A 388 13.36 -18.79 -26.94
N ILE A 389 12.76 -18.68 -25.74
CA ILE A 389 13.22 -19.35 -24.53
C ILE A 389 12.10 -20.25 -23.99
N THR A 390 12.44 -21.47 -23.64
CA THR A 390 11.55 -22.39 -22.92
C THR A 390 11.89 -22.36 -21.43
N LEU A 391 10.92 -21.97 -20.59
CA LEU A 391 11.03 -22.13 -19.15
C LEU A 391 11.03 -23.62 -18.75
N PRO A 392 11.55 -23.98 -17.56
CA PRO A 392 11.53 -25.36 -17.08
C PRO A 392 10.11 -25.92 -16.94
N SER A 393 9.94 -27.22 -17.12
CA SER A 393 8.65 -27.88 -16.86
C SER A 393 8.37 -28.04 -15.36
N THR A 394 9.44 -28.08 -14.55
CA THR A 394 9.37 -28.30 -13.10
C THR A 394 10.39 -27.48 -12.32
N ALA A 395 9.97 -26.95 -11.18
CA ALA A 395 10.83 -26.32 -10.18
C ALA A 395 10.27 -26.54 -8.75
N LYS A 396 11.01 -26.10 -7.73
CA LYS A 396 10.46 -25.92 -6.38
C LYS A 396 9.46 -24.75 -6.37
N ASP A 397 8.46 -24.81 -5.50
CA ASP A 397 7.51 -23.71 -5.26
C ASP A 397 8.23 -22.39 -4.97
N GLU A 398 7.68 -21.29 -5.48
CA GLU A 398 8.24 -19.92 -5.40
C GLU A 398 9.67 -19.78 -5.98
N SER A 399 10.16 -20.72 -6.81
CA SER A 399 11.42 -20.52 -7.55
C SER A 399 11.25 -19.44 -8.61
N LEU A 400 12.32 -18.68 -8.88
CA LEU A 400 12.34 -17.54 -9.79
C LEU A 400 13.24 -17.78 -11.01
N VAL A 401 12.78 -17.35 -12.18
CA VAL A 401 13.62 -17.18 -13.38
C VAL A 401 13.56 -15.71 -13.79
N ILE A 402 14.71 -15.04 -13.74
CA ILE A 402 14.89 -13.63 -14.10
C ILE A 402 15.61 -13.59 -15.45
N ILE A 403 14.94 -13.04 -16.47
CA ILE A 403 15.44 -12.99 -17.84
C ILE A 403 15.76 -11.55 -18.20
N ARG A 404 17.00 -11.29 -18.64
CA ARG A 404 17.47 -9.95 -19.06
C ARG A 404 18.07 -10.00 -20.47
N SER A 405 17.88 -8.95 -21.26
CA SER A 405 18.47 -8.83 -22.60
C SER A 405 19.11 -7.47 -22.83
N THR A 406 20.33 -7.46 -23.36
CA THR A 406 20.97 -6.30 -24.03
C THR A 406 21.20 -6.58 -25.52
N ALA A 407 20.59 -7.65 -26.06
CA ALA A 407 20.67 -8.01 -27.46
C ALA A 407 19.78 -7.11 -28.32
N SER A 408 20.26 -6.72 -29.49
CA SER A 408 19.56 -5.88 -30.47
C SER A 408 18.40 -6.58 -31.19
N ASN A 409 18.29 -7.91 -31.05
CA ASN A 409 17.19 -8.71 -31.59
C ASN A 409 16.23 -9.07 -30.45
N ASN A 410 14.93 -8.95 -30.69
CA ASN A 410 13.91 -9.29 -29.70
C ASN A 410 13.79 -10.81 -29.52
N SER A 411 13.60 -11.27 -28.28
CA SER A 411 13.26 -12.66 -27.96
C SER A 411 11.81 -12.79 -27.46
N SER A 412 11.35 -14.02 -27.23
CA SER A 412 10.07 -14.32 -26.56
C SER A 412 10.17 -15.52 -25.61
N ILE A 413 9.16 -15.70 -24.76
CA ILE A 413 9.01 -16.91 -23.94
C ILE A 413 7.95 -17.82 -24.53
N LEU A 414 8.24 -19.12 -24.61
CA LEU A 414 7.25 -20.13 -24.99
C LEU A 414 6.18 -20.26 -23.90
N ALA A 415 4.92 -20.05 -24.30
CA ALA A 415 3.75 -20.14 -23.42
C ALA A 415 3.47 -21.55 -22.87
N ASN A 416 4.21 -22.59 -23.28
CA ASN A 416 3.93 -23.98 -22.94
C ASN A 416 4.05 -24.32 -21.44
N GLN A 417 4.90 -23.60 -20.69
CA GLN A 417 5.03 -23.74 -19.24
C GLN A 417 4.43 -22.58 -18.45
N LEU A 418 3.90 -21.55 -19.12
CA LEU A 418 3.18 -20.46 -18.46
C LEU A 418 1.78 -20.93 -18.03
N LEU A 419 1.25 -20.34 -16.95
CA LEU A 419 -0.13 -20.55 -16.51
C LEU A 419 -1.12 -19.90 -17.49
N TYR A 420 -0.77 -18.71 -17.98
CA TYR A 420 -1.49 -17.93 -18.98
C TYR A 420 -0.53 -17.51 -20.09
N ALA A 421 -1.00 -17.53 -21.33
CA ALA A 421 -0.21 -17.20 -22.51
C ALA A 421 -0.10 -15.67 -22.73
N SER A 422 0.46 -14.95 -21.75
CA SER A 422 0.70 -13.51 -21.82
C SER A 422 1.76 -13.14 -22.86
N THR A 423 1.71 -11.90 -23.34
CA THR A 423 2.71 -11.35 -24.25
C THR A 423 4.03 -11.12 -23.51
N THR A 424 5.10 -11.75 -24.02
CA THR A 424 6.42 -11.82 -23.37
C THR A 424 7.55 -11.46 -24.33
N THR A 425 7.35 -10.46 -25.19
CA THR A 425 8.43 -9.95 -26.06
C THR A 425 9.50 -9.30 -25.19
N ILE A 426 10.75 -9.71 -25.40
CA ILE A 426 11.92 -9.25 -24.67
C ILE A 426 12.75 -8.39 -25.63
N GLU A 427 12.79 -7.08 -25.39
CA GLU A 427 13.60 -6.12 -26.13
C GLU A 427 14.93 -5.84 -25.41
N SER A 428 15.81 -5.06 -26.06
CA SER A 428 17.04 -4.58 -25.43
C SER A 428 16.74 -3.65 -24.26
N GLY A 429 17.22 -4.00 -23.07
CA GLY A 429 16.98 -3.30 -21.80
C GLY A 429 15.94 -3.97 -20.90
N ASP A 430 15.21 -4.97 -21.39
CA ASP A 430 14.15 -5.61 -20.64
C ASP A 430 14.65 -6.49 -19.49
N GLN A 431 13.85 -6.53 -18.41
CA GLN A 431 13.86 -7.60 -17.42
C GLN A 431 12.44 -8.18 -17.28
N TYR A 432 12.31 -9.50 -17.41
CA TYR A 432 11.13 -10.25 -17.00
C TYR A 432 11.48 -11.13 -15.79
N VAL A 433 10.49 -11.36 -14.93
CA VAL A 433 10.58 -12.27 -13.78
C VAL A 433 9.43 -13.25 -13.85
N PHE A 434 9.74 -14.54 -13.77
CA PHE A 434 8.79 -15.63 -13.75
C PHE A 434 8.88 -16.37 -12.42
N LYS A 435 7.72 -16.69 -11.82
CA LYS A 435 7.63 -17.44 -10.57
C LYS A 435 6.91 -18.76 -10.75
N TYR A 436 7.46 -19.85 -10.20
CA TYR A 436 6.83 -21.17 -10.30
C TYR A 436 5.81 -21.40 -9.19
N LEU A 437 4.54 -21.54 -9.56
CA LEU A 437 3.47 -21.91 -8.64
C LEU A 437 3.31 -23.44 -8.65
N LYS A 438 3.85 -24.12 -7.63
CA LYS A 438 3.85 -25.58 -7.55
C LYS A 438 2.44 -26.17 -7.50
N SER A 439 1.51 -25.43 -6.91
CA SER A 439 0.10 -25.75 -6.83
C SER A 439 -0.59 -25.86 -8.19
N HIS A 440 -0.10 -25.13 -9.20
CA HIS A 440 -0.56 -25.19 -10.59
C HIS A 440 0.38 -26.00 -11.50
N ASN A 441 1.62 -26.26 -11.06
CA ASN A 441 2.74 -26.79 -11.86
C ASN A 441 2.99 -25.96 -13.13
N ARG A 442 3.00 -24.63 -12.96
CA ARG A 442 3.16 -23.62 -14.03
C ARG A 442 3.92 -22.40 -13.52
N TRP A 443 4.50 -21.66 -14.46
CA TRP A 443 5.09 -20.35 -14.21
C TRP A 443 4.05 -19.25 -14.42
N VAL A 444 4.07 -18.23 -13.56
CA VAL A 444 3.38 -16.95 -13.79
C VAL A 444 4.42 -15.88 -14.12
N VAL A 445 4.02 -14.88 -14.90
CA VAL A 445 4.79 -13.61 -14.98
C VAL A 445 4.60 -12.91 -13.64
N ASP A 446 5.68 -12.74 -12.89
CA ASP A 446 5.70 -12.05 -11.60
C ASP A 446 6.02 -10.56 -11.80
N SER A 447 6.89 -10.26 -12.78
CA SER A 447 7.14 -8.90 -13.24
C SER A 447 7.46 -8.88 -14.74
N SER A 448 7.03 -7.82 -15.40
CA SER A 448 7.31 -7.51 -16.80
C SER A 448 7.74 -6.05 -16.95
N PRO A 449 8.39 -5.68 -18.07
CA PRO A 449 8.45 -4.30 -18.50
C PRO A 449 7.04 -3.69 -18.61
N ILE A 450 6.94 -2.37 -18.45
CA ILE A 450 5.73 -1.59 -18.73
C ILE A 450 5.97 -0.87 -20.05
N ARG A 451 5.11 -1.12 -21.04
CA ARG A 451 5.18 -0.47 -22.35
C ARG A 451 4.26 0.73 -22.39
N ASN A 452 4.81 1.90 -22.67
CA ASN A 452 4.00 3.07 -22.98
C ASN A 452 3.43 2.92 -24.39
N ALA A 453 2.12 3.12 -24.54
CA ALA A 453 1.42 3.10 -25.82
C ALA A 453 0.65 4.41 -26.07
N GLU A 454 0.64 4.85 -27.32
CA GLU A 454 -0.16 5.99 -27.78
C GLU A 454 -1.44 5.50 -28.46
N VAL A 455 -2.53 6.25 -28.32
CA VAL A 455 -3.82 5.94 -28.94
C VAL A 455 -3.79 6.34 -30.43
N ASP A 456 -4.26 5.46 -31.32
CA ASP A 456 -4.24 5.71 -32.76
C ASP A 456 -4.98 7.01 -33.13
N SER A 457 -4.29 7.80 -33.96
CA SER A 457 -4.69 9.17 -34.29
C SER A 457 -6.00 9.29 -35.09
N LEU A 458 -6.46 8.21 -35.73
CA LEU A 458 -7.57 8.18 -36.68
C LEU A 458 -8.82 7.51 -36.12
N ASN A 459 -8.70 6.38 -35.41
CA ASN A 459 -9.85 5.59 -34.94
C ASN A 459 -10.02 5.56 -33.41
N GLY A 460 -9.01 6.01 -32.63
CA GLY A 460 -9.06 5.96 -31.16
C GLY A 460 -8.73 4.58 -30.57
N GLU A 461 -8.22 3.65 -31.36
CA GLU A 461 -7.84 2.30 -30.92
C GLU A 461 -6.44 2.30 -30.29
N ILE A 462 -6.26 1.57 -29.20
CA ILE A 462 -4.95 1.32 -28.60
C ILE A 462 -4.29 0.16 -29.35
N PRO A 463 -2.99 0.21 -29.69
CA PRO A 463 -2.30 -0.91 -30.33
C PRO A 463 -2.27 -2.16 -29.43
N SER A 464 -2.21 -3.34 -30.03
CA SER A 464 -2.02 -4.60 -29.28
C SER A 464 -0.75 -4.55 -28.40
N PRO A 465 -0.79 -5.08 -27.17
CA PRO A 465 0.36 -5.09 -26.27
C PRO A 465 1.59 -5.78 -26.87
N THR A 466 2.78 -5.28 -26.54
CA THR A 466 4.07 -5.96 -26.83
C THR A 466 4.70 -6.60 -25.59
N SER A 467 4.12 -6.37 -24.40
CA SER A 467 4.45 -7.02 -23.12
C SER A 467 3.19 -7.20 -22.29
N GLN A 468 3.27 -7.99 -21.22
CA GLN A 468 2.13 -8.19 -20.32
C GLN A 468 1.58 -6.90 -19.71
N LYS A 469 2.37 -5.84 -19.46
CA LYS A 469 1.84 -4.56 -18.95
C LYS A 469 1.97 -3.43 -19.98
N THR A 470 0.86 -2.78 -20.30
CA THR A 470 0.82 -1.59 -21.16
C THR A 470 0.20 -0.42 -20.38
N LEU A 471 0.84 0.75 -20.45
CA LEU A 471 0.37 2.01 -19.90
C LEU A 471 0.02 2.97 -21.04
N VAL A 472 -1.18 3.56 -20.99
CA VAL A 472 -1.63 4.63 -21.87
C VAL A 472 -1.91 5.86 -21.01
N THR A 473 -1.18 6.95 -21.28
CA THR A 473 -1.36 8.23 -20.59
C THR A 473 -1.99 9.25 -21.53
N LEU A 474 -3.22 9.66 -21.26
CA LEU A 474 -3.94 10.68 -22.02
C LEU A 474 -3.52 12.08 -21.54
N THR A 475 -3.17 12.96 -22.47
CA THR A 475 -2.72 14.35 -22.20
C THR A 475 -3.44 15.32 -23.14
N ASP A 476 -3.49 16.62 -22.86
CA ASP A 476 -4.30 17.56 -23.67
C ASP A 476 -3.98 17.58 -25.18
N ASN A 477 -2.73 17.26 -25.56
CA ASN A 477 -2.32 17.18 -26.97
C ASN A 477 -2.76 15.87 -27.67
N LEU A 478 -3.19 14.87 -26.89
CA LEU A 478 -3.56 13.51 -27.30
C LEU A 478 -4.97 13.11 -26.85
N GLY A 479 -5.64 13.96 -26.06
CA GLY A 479 -6.94 13.70 -25.43
C GLY A 479 -8.02 13.50 -26.48
N ARG A 480 -8.76 12.39 -26.36
CA ARG A 480 -9.83 12.02 -27.28
C ARG A 480 -11.14 11.99 -26.52
N GLU A 481 -12.23 12.32 -27.21
CA GLU A 481 -13.57 12.04 -26.69
C GLU A 481 -13.78 10.54 -26.45
N LYS A 482 -13.01 9.67 -27.12
CA LYS A 482 -13.17 8.21 -27.09
C LYS A 482 -11.85 7.45 -27.27
N VAL A 483 -11.68 6.37 -26.51
CA VAL A 483 -10.60 5.38 -26.61
C VAL A 483 -11.17 3.96 -26.71
N ILE A 484 -10.54 3.07 -27.46
CA ILE A 484 -10.98 1.68 -27.69
C ILE A 484 -9.84 0.73 -27.31
N LEU A 485 -10.12 -0.22 -26.41
CA LEU A 485 -9.18 -1.30 -26.07
C LEU A 485 -8.98 -2.25 -27.27
N PRO A 486 -7.78 -2.85 -27.45
CA PRO A 486 -7.51 -3.74 -28.57
C PRO A 486 -8.48 -4.93 -28.60
N GLU A 487 -8.90 -5.39 -29.79
CA GLU A 487 -9.77 -6.57 -29.88
C GLU A 487 -9.08 -7.86 -29.36
N ASN A 488 -7.76 -7.93 -29.54
CA ASN A 488 -6.93 -9.10 -29.21
C ASN A 488 -5.66 -8.70 -28.46
N ALA A 489 -5.30 -9.51 -27.46
CA ALA A 489 -4.05 -9.44 -26.69
C ALA A 489 -3.61 -10.84 -26.22
N GLY A 490 -2.44 -10.93 -25.59
CA GLY A 490 -2.02 -12.11 -24.85
C GLY A 490 -2.89 -12.35 -23.62
N ASP A 491 -2.94 -13.60 -23.16
CA ASP A 491 -3.81 -13.97 -22.04
C ASP A 491 -3.27 -13.41 -20.71
N ARG A 492 -4.11 -12.71 -19.94
CA ARG A 492 -3.73 -11.91 -18.76
C ARG A 492 -2.75 -10.76 -19.05
N ASP A 493 -2.64 -10.31 -20.31
CA ASP A 493 -2.08 -8.98 -20.59
C ASP A 493 -2.94 -7.92 -19.91
N ARG A 494 -2.31 -6.86 -19.39
CA ARG A 494 -2.88 -5.76 -18.62
C ARG A 494 -2.80 -4.45 -19.38
N MET A 495 -3.88 -3.69 -19.32
CA MET A 495 -3.96 -2.33 -19.85
C MET A 495 -4.29 -1.36 -18.71
N ILE A 496 -3.42 -0.39 -18.50
CA ILE A 496 -3.60 0.71 -17.55
C ILE A 496 -3.88 1.97 -18.36
N LEU A 497 -5.05 2.57 -18.16
CA LEU A 497 -5.45 3.83 -18.80
C LEU A 497 -5.46 4.94 -17.75
N LYS A 498 -4.56 5.92 -17.86
CA LYS A 498 -4.46 7.08 -16.95
C LYS A 498 -4.75 8.37 -17.72
N SER A 499 -5.45 9.32 -17.11
CA SER A 499 -5.68 10.64 -17.72
C SER A 499 -5.03 11.78 -16.93
N LEU A 500 -4.36 12.67 -17.67
CA LEU A 500 -3.82 13.94 -17.21
C LEU A 500 -4.44 15.12 -17.99
N THR A 501 -5.52 14.89 -18.75
CA THR A 501 -6.23 15.92 -19.52
C THR A 501 -7.50 16.37 -18.79
N ASP A 502 -7.82 17.66 -18.88
CA ASP A 502 -9.09 18.22 -18.37
C ASP A 502 -10.31 17.73 -19.15
N ASN A 503 -10.11 17.10 -20.32
CA ASN A 503 -11.19 16.55 -21.15
C ASN A 503 -11.57 15.14 -20.71
N VAL A 504 -12.87 14.92 -20.51
CA VAL A 504 -13.41 13.59 -20.18
C VAL A 504 -13.27 12.67 -21.40
N THR A 505 -12.61 11.52 -21.22
CA THR A 505 -12.47 10.49 -22.25
C THR A 505 -13.45 9.35 -22.01
N PHE A 506 -14.20 8.92 -23.03
CA PHE A 506 -15.05 7.73 -22.96
C PHE A 506 -14.27 6.46 -23.33
N ILE A 507 -14.29 5.44 -22.48
CA ILE A 507 -13.71 4.13 -22.77
C ILE A 507 -14.78 3.27 -23.47
N ASP A 508 -14.50 2.85 -24.71
CA ASP A 508 -15.42 2.01 -25.47
C ASP A 508 -15.55 0.61 -24.88
N ALA A 509 -16.79 0.23 -24.60
CA ALA A 509 -17.12 -1.00 -23.91
C ALA A 509 -17.21 -2.24 -24.83
N SER A 510 -17.07 -2.11 -26.16
CA SER A 510 -17.27 -3.24 -27.11
C SER A 510 -16.31 -4.40 -26.91
N ASN A 511 -15.10 -4.13 -26.43
CA ASN A 511 -14.07 -5.12 -26.14
C ASN A 511 -13.95 -5.48 -24.65
N VAL A 512 -14.84 -4.96 -23.79
CA VAL A 512 -14.86 -5.22 -22.34
C VAL A 512 -15.82 -6.37 -21.99
N ASN A 513 -15.43 -7.20 -21.03
CA ASN A 513 -16.28 -8.24 -20.44
C ASN A 513 -17.13 -7.63 -19.33
N ASN A 514 -18.45 -7.87 -19.36
CA ASN A 514 -19.42 -7.16 -18.50
C ASN A 514 -19.27 -5.64 -18.64
N PRO A 515 -19.65 -5.06 -19.79
CA PRO A 515 -19.55 -3.62 -20.04
C PRO A 515 -20.31 -2.80 -18.99
N SER A 516 -20.01 -1.51 -18.93
CA SER A 516 -20.70 -0.48 -18.15
C SER A 516 -20.40 0.89 -18.75
N VAL A 517 -20.98 1.96 -18.20
CA VAL A 517 -20.43 3.30 -18.40
C VAL A 517 -18.99 3.35 -17.83
N MET A 518 -18.08 3.94 -18.59
CA MET A 518 -16.67 4.10 -18.24
C MET A 518 -16.16 5.42 -18.83
N LYS A 519 -16.21 6.49 -18.03
CA LYS A 519 -15.59 7.77 -18.35
C LYS A 519 -14.36 7.95 -17.48
N LEU A 520 -13.34 8.56 -18.07
CA LEU A 520 -12.03 8.76 -17.48
C LEU A 520 -11.75 10.27 -17.44
N HIS A 521 -11.77 10.82 -16.23
CA HIS A 521 -11.54 12.23 -15.90
C HIS A 521 -10.06 12.50 -15.55
N HIS A 522 -9.69 13.77 -15.41
CA HIS A 522 -8.35 14.16 -14.97
C HIS A 522 -7.97 13.47 -13.65
N GLY A 523 -6.77 12.87 -13.59
CA GLY A 523 -6.24 12.19 -12.40
C GLY A 523 -6.73 10.77 -12.18
N GLU A 524 -7.79 10.33 -12.87
CA GLU A 524 -8.33 8.97 -12.75
C GLU A 524 -7.48 7.92 -13.50
N GLN A 525 -7.72 6.66 -13.16
CA GLN A 525 -7.12 5.48 -13.79
C GLN A 525 -8.12 4.34 -13.89
N TYR A 526 -8.08 3.57 -14.98
CA TYR A 526 -8.74 2.27 -15.09
C TYR A 526 -7.69 1.19 -15.38
N GLU A 527 -7.84 0.00 -14.77
CA GLU A 527 -7.01 -1.17 -15.09
C GLU A 527 -7.88 -2.34 -15.57
N PHE A 528 -7.42 -3.00 -16.64
CA PHE A 528 -8.03 -4.18 -17.23
C PHE A 528 -7.00 -5.29 -17.39
N PHE A 529 -7.42 -6.56 -17.41
CA PHE A 529 -6.65 -7.63 -18.06
C PHE A 529 -7.45 -8.34 -19.16
N TYR A 530 -6.77 -8.93 -20.14
CA TYR A 530 -7.42 -9.69 -21.21
C TYR A 530 -7.70 -11.14 -20.79
N LEU A 531 -8.92 -11.61 -21.04
CA LEU A 531 -9.33 -13.01 -20.87
C LEU A 531 -9.38 -13.67 -22.25
N ALA A 532 -8.35 -14.44 -22.60
CA ALA A 532 -8.31 -15.11 -23.91
C ALA A 532 -9.44 -16.14 -24.08
N GLU A 533 -9.93 -16.74 -22.98
CA GLU A 533 -11.08 -17.65 -22.99
C GLU A 533 -12.43 -16.96 -23.23
N LYS A 534 -12.50 -15.63 -23.08
CA LYS A 534 -13.69 -14.81 -23.40
C LYS A 534 -13.52 -13.92 -24.64
N GLY A 535 -12.28 -13.68 -25.08
CA GLY A 535 -11.95 -12.72 -26.14
C GLY A 535 -12.27 -11.27 -25.74
N LYS A 536 -12.11 -10.93 -24.46
CA LYS A 536 -12.55 -9.65 -23.87
C LYS A 536 -11.65 -9.20 -22.71
N TRP A 537 -11.57 -7.89 -22.51
CA TRP A 537 -10.92 -7.25 -21.38
C TRP A 537 -11.81 -7.27 -20.13
N GLN A 538 -11.37 -7.95 -19.07
CA GLN A 538 -11.98 -7.86 -17.76
C GLN A 538 -11.49 -6.59 -17.05
N LEU A 539 -12.42 -5.72 -16.66
CA LEU A 539 -12.15 -4.62 -15.74
C LEU A 539 -11.71 -5.18 -14.37
N ILE A 540 -10.63 -4.67 -13.81
CA ILE A 540 -10.15 -5.06 -12.47
C ILE A 540 -10.03 -3.90 -11.49
N ASP A 541 -9.81 -2.68 -11.97
CA ASP A 541 -9.80 -1.48 -11.14
C ASP A 541 -10.42 -0.29 -11.89
N SER A 542 -11.17 0.54 -11.18
CA SER A 542 -11.89 1.70 -11.71
C SER A 542 -12.24 2.67 -10.58
N PRO A 543 -12.30 3.99 -10.85
CA PRO A 543 -12.87 4.94 -9.92
C PRO A 543 -14.34 4.63 -9.62
N ASP A 544 -14.78 4.97 -8.42
CA ASP A 544 -16.19 5.06 -8.03
C ASP A 544 -16.65 6.53 -8.11
N THR A 545 -17.94 6.76 -8.35
CA THR A 545 -18.55 8.08 -8.14
C THR A 545 -19.31 8.10 -6.83
N PHE A 546 -18.96 9.02 -5.92
CA PHE A 546 -19.62 9.16 -4.62
C PHE A 546 -20.59 10.35 -4.59
N TYR A 547 -21.72 10.17 -3.90
CA TYR A 547 -22.65 11.25 -3.57
C TYR A 547 -23.19 11.09 -2.15
N GLU A 548 -23.29 12.20 -1.43
CA GLU A 548 -24.19 12.30 -0.28
C GLU A 548 -25.61 12.61 -0.78
N ALA A 549 -26.62 11.92 -0.26
CA ALA A 549 -27.96 11.92 -0.88
C ALA A 549 -28.62 13.32 -0.95
N GLN A 550 -28.25 14.25 -0.06
CA GLN A 550 -28.70 15.64 -0.09
C GLN A 550 -28.21 16.43 -1.32
N ASP A 551 -27.03 16.10 -1.85
CA ASP A 551 -26.39 16.83 -2.96
C ASP A 551 -27.00 16.44 -4.31
N ILE A 552 -27.80 15.36 -4.32
CA ILE A 552 -28.55 14.89 -5.47
C ILE A 552 -29.79 15.78 -5.66
N ILE A 553 -29.69 16.71 -6.60
CA ILE A 553 -30.72 17.73 -6.91
C ILE A 553 -32.06 17.07 -7.26
N ASP A 554 -33.13 17.46 -6.56
CA ASP A 554 -34.48 16.86 -6.62
C ASP A 554 -34.51 15.32 -6.40
N GLY A 555 -33.45 14.73 -5.85
CA GLY A 555 -33.27 13.29 -5.76
C GLY A 555 -32.99 12.60 -7.10
N LYS A 556 -32.80 13.34 -8.19
CA LYS A 556 -32.52 12.78 -9.52
C LYS A 556 -31.04 12.46 -9.61
N ILE A 557 -30.70 11.18 -9.57
CA ILE A 557 -29.32 10.73 -9.69
C ILE A 557 -28.81 11.18 -11.08
N PRO A 558 -27.64 11.83 -11.18
CA PRO A 558 -27.10 12.28 -12.45
C PRO A 558 -26.89 11.14 -13.44
N GLU A 559 -26.59 11.49 -14.70
CA GLU A 559 -26.01 10.52 -15.62
C GLU A 559 -24.76 9.91 -14.97
N LEU A 560 -24.61 8.58 -15.07
CA LEU A 560 -23.51 7.88 -14.44
C LEU A 560 -22.19 8.21 -15.18
N GLN A 561 -21.08 8.23 -14.44
CA GLN A 561 -19.75 8.50 -15.01
C GLN A 561 -18.86 7.26 -14.99
N THR A 562 -18.90 6.53 -13.89
CA THR A 562 -18.09 5.35 -13.60
C THR A 562 -18.94 4.06 -13.53
N PRO A 563 -18.33 2.86 -13.57
CA PRO A 563 -19.06 1.59 -13.48
C PRO A 563 -19.96 1.47 -12.25
N ARG A 564 -19.56 2.10 -11.13
CA ARG A 564 -20.21 2.01 -9.83
C ARG A 564 -20.34 3.41 -9.21
N THR A 565 -21.58 3.81 -8.96
CA THR A 565 -21.92 5.02 -8.19
C THR A 565 -22.39 4.61 -6.79
N VAL A 566 -21.87 5.25 -5.76
CA VAL A 566 -22.20 4.99 -4.35
C VAL A 566 -22.91 6.22 -3.78
N ILE A 567 -24.06 6.01 -3.16
CA ILE A 567 -24.88 7.06 -2.55
C ILE A 567 -25.01 6.77 -1.07
N ASN A 568 -24.50 7.66 -0.24
CA ASN A 568 -24.61 7.57 1.21
C ASN A 568 -25.77 8.45 1.72
N SER A 569 -26.49 7.98 2.73
CA SER A 569 -27.53 8.75 3.39
C SER A 569 -27.62 8.45 4.88
N ALA A 570 -27.86 9.49 5.66
CA ALA A 570 -28.02 9.51 7.10
C ALA A 570 -28.99 10.65 7.47
N ASN A 571 -29.26 10.86 8.75
CA ASN A 571 -30.20 11.90 9.20
C ASN A 571 -29.79 13.34 8.80
N GLY A 572 -28.49 13.62 8.64
CA GLY A 572 -27.98 14.96 8.35
C GLY A 572 -28.07 15.38 6.88
N ASN A 573 -28.12 14.40 5.97
CA ASN A 573 -28.02 14.52 4.51
C ASN A 573 -29.13 13.70 3.81
N TYR A 574 -30.28 13.57 4.48
CA TYR A 574 -31.38 12.73 4.05
C TYR A 574 -32.12 13.27 2.80
N GLN A 575 -32.39 12.38 1.84
CA GLN A 575 -33.22 12.66 0.67
C GLN A 575 -34.34 11.60 0.58
N PRO A 576 -35.63 11.97 0.71
CA PRO A 576 -36.73 11.00 0.81
C PRO A 576 -37.02 10.21 -0.47
N ASN A 577 -36.62 10.71 -1.64
CA ASN A 577 -36.84 10.05 -2.93
C ASN A 577 -35.55 10.09 -3.75
N LEU A 578 -35.16 8.97 -4.33
CA LEU A 578 -34.09 8.88 -5.32
C LEU A 578 -34.64 8.30 -6.62
N TYR A 579 -34.27 8.89 -7.74
CA TYR A 579 -34.68 8.46 -9.09
C TYR A 579 -33.43 8.01 -9.84
N LEU A 580 -33.35 6.72 -10.19
CA LEU A 580 -32.25 6.20 -11.01
C LEU A 580 -32.33 6.80 -12.43
N PRO A 581 -31.18 7.09 -13.07
CA PRO A 581 -31.17 7.73 -14.38
C PRO A 581 -31.66 6.78 -15.48
N THR A 582 -32.39 7.29 -16.47
CA THR A 582 -32.90 6.48 -17.60
C THR A 582 -31.84 6.25 -18.67
N ALA A 583 -32.02 5.21 -19.50
CA ALA A 583 -31.21 4.93 -20.70
C ALA A 583 -29.71 4.84 -20.42
N GLN A 584 -29.33 3.97 -19.48
CA GLN A 584 -27.94 3.74 -19.08
C GLN A 584 -27.35 2.53 -19.78
N GLU A 585 -26.02 2.49 -19.87
CA GLU A 585 -25.29 1.32 -20.41
C GLU A 585 -25.54 0.08 -19.52
N PRO A 586 -25.81 -1.09 -20.11
CA PRO A 586 -25.89 -2.36 -19.38
C PRO A 586 -24.72 -2.56 -18.43
N GLY A 587 -24.94 -3.25 -17.31
CA GLY A 587 -23.92 -3.57 -16.31
C GLY A 587 -23.56 -2.43 -15.35
N SER A 588 -23.86 -1.17 -15.68
CA SER A 588 -23.67 -0.01 -14.78
C SER A 588 -24.46 -0.18 -13.47
N ARG A 589 -23.93 0.35 -12.36
CA ARG A 589 -24.41 -0.01 -11.01
C ARG A 589 -24.50 1.19 -10.06
N VAL A 590 -25.55 1.21 -9.24
CA VAL A 590 -25.75 2.18 -8.15
C VAL A 590 -25.90 1.43 -6.83
N ILE A 591 -25.05 1.74 -5.85
CA ILE A 591 -25.21 1.32 -4.45
C ILE A 591 -25.83 2.47 -3.66
N ILE A 592 -26.78 2.15 -2.78
CA ILE A 592 -27.37 3.09 -1.81
C ILE A 592 -27.16 2.51 -0.41
N ASN A 593 -26.42 3.24 0.42
CA ASN A 593 -26.22 2.98 1.84
C ASN A 593 -27.10 3.94 2.64
N SER A 594 -27.96 3.42 3.53
CA SER A 594 -28.85 4.26 4.35
C SER A 594 -28.72 3.99 5.84
N GLU A 595 -28.21 4.96 6.59
CA GLU A 595 -28.27 5.06 8.05
C GLU A 595 -29.35 6.04 8.55
N ALA A 596 -30.14 6.61 7.62
CA ALA A 596 -31.25 7.51 7.94
C ALA A 596 -32.39 6.78 8.67
N GLU A 597 -33.02 7.44 9.64
CA GLU A 597 -34.16 6.89 10.40
C GLU A 597 -35.45 6.74 9.58
N LEU A 598 -35.53 7.38 8.41
CA LEU A 598 -36.68 7.34 7.52
C LEU A 598 -36.33 6.57 6.23
N ASP A 599 -37.29 5.78 5.73
CA ASP A 599 -37.16 5.04 4.48
C ASP A 599 -36.93 5.97 3.28
N ILE A 600 -35.90 5.69 2.47
CA ILE A 600 -35.71 6.31 1.17
C ILE A 600 -36.52 5.54 0.13
N SER A 601 -37.31 6.25 -0.67
CA SER A 601 -38.05 5.67 -1.81
C SER A 601 -37.20 5.74 -3.08
N VAL A 602 -36.88 4.60 -3.68
CA VAL A 602 -36.02 4.53 -4.88
C VAL A 602 -36.85 4.12 -6.10
N SER A 603 -36.96 5.01 -7.08
CA SER A 603 -37.62 4.77 -8.37
C SER A 603 -36.61 4.22 -9.37
N ALA A 604 -36.87 3.00 -9.85
CA ALA A 604 -36.05 2.24 -10.79
C ALA A 604 -36.93 1.87 -12.00
N ASP A 605 -36.85 2.65 -13.08
CA ASP A 605 -37.79 2.62 -14.20
C ASP A 605 -39.27 2.65 -13.76
N ASN A 606 -39.96 1.51 -13.87
CA ASN A 606 -41.37 1.35 -13.51
C ASN A 606 -41.58 0.75 -12.10
N SER A 607 -40.50 0.41 -11.41
CA SER A 607 -40.49 -0.21 -10.08
C SER A 607 -40.15 0.82 -9.01
N ASN A 608 -40.72 0.66 -7.82
CA ASN A 608 -40.41 1.50 -6.66
C ASN A 608 -40.00 0.60 -5.48
N TYR A 609 -38.86 0.91 -4.89
CA TYR A 609 -38.26 0.18 -3.78
C TYR A 609 -38.17 1.09 -2.55
N LYS A 610 -38.01 0.48 -1.38
CA LYS A 610 -37.68 1.16 -0.13
C LYS A 610 -36.33 0.68 0.37
N ILE A 611 -35.51 1.63 0.82
CA ILE A 611 -34.24 1.38 1.51
C ILE A 611 -34.39 1.95 2.92
N SER A 612 -34.37 1.09 3.93
CA SER A 612 -34.53 1.49 5.35
C SER A 612 -33.17 1.65 6.04
N LYS A 613 -33.17 2.13 7.29
CA LYS A 613 -31.96 2.24 8.12
C LYS A 613 -31.15 0.92 8.18
N GLY A 614 -29.83 1.01 8.10
CA GLY A 614 -28.88 -0.10 8.13
C GLY A 614 -28.83 -0.92 6.84
N GLU A 615 -29.45 -0.46 5.75
CA GLU A 615 -29.55 -1.22 4.50
C GLU A 615 -28.57 -0.71 3.44
N THR A 616 -27.82 -1.65 2.85
CA THR A 616 -27.03 -1.46 1.63
C THR A 616 -27.73 -2.17 0.47
N ALA A 617 -28.31 -1.40 -0.44
CA ALA A 617 -29.03 -1.91 -1.61
C ALA A 617 -28.29 -1.53 -2.90
N ALA A 618 -28.06 -2.50 -3.78
CA ALA A 618 -27.50 -2.27 -5.10
C ALA A 618 -28.55 -2.46 -6.20
N PHE A 619 -28.48 -1.60 -7.20
CA PHE A 619 -29.25 -1.63 -8.43
C PHE A 619 -28.29 -1.74 -9.60
N LYS A 620 -28.65 -2.53 -10.62
CA LYS A 620 -27.80 -2.77 -11.78
C LYS A 620 -28.63 -2.73 -13.06
N VAL A 621 -28.03 -2.22 -14.13
CA VAL A 621 -28.65 -2.16 -15.45
C VAL A 621 -28.54 -3.53 -16.14
N ASP A 622 -29.66 -4.07 -16.63
CA ASP A 622 -29.71 -5.33 -17.38
C ASP A 622 -29.24 -5.17 -18.85
N GLU A 623 -29.19 -6.28 -19.60
CA GLU A 623 -28.82 -6.29 -21.03
C GLU A 623 -29.78 -5.49 -21.93
N ARG A 624 -30.93 -5.02 -21.42
CA ARG A 624 -31.94 -4.25 -22.15
C ARG A 624 -31.92 -2.76 -21.78
N GLY A 625 -31.05 -2.34 -20.86
CA GLY A 625 -30.97 -0.97 -20.37
C GLY A 625 -31.96 -0.66 -19.25
N HIS A 626 -32.47 -1.67 -18.54
CA HIS A 626 -33.43 -1.53 -17.44
C HIS A 626 -32.81 -1.73 -16.05
N TRP A 627 -33.32 -1.03 -15.06
CA TRP A 627 -32.85 -1.14 -13.67
C TRP A 627 -33.50 -2.29 -12.90
N ASP A 628 -32.69 -3.29 -12.55
CA ASP A 628 -33.05 -4.33 -11.58
C ASP A 628 -32.40 -4.08 -10.22
N ARG A 629 -33.09 -4.44 -9.14
CA ARG A 629 -32.50 -4.49 -7.79
C ARG A 629 -31.65 -5.75 -7.68
N GLU A 630 -30.33 -5.58 -7.63
CA GLU A 630 -29.35 -6.68 -7.59
C GLU A 630 -29.32 -7.36 -6.21
N THR A 631 -29.41 -6.61 -5.11
CA THR A 631 -29.29 -7.19 -3.76
C THR A 631 -30.61 -7.33 -3.01
N VAL A 632 -30.83 -8.50 -2.39
CA VAL A 632 -31.80 -8.65 -1.30
C VAL A 632 -31.16 -8.37 0.07
N THR A 633 -31.98 -8.04 1.06
CA THR A 633 -31.51 -7.72 2.43
C THR A 633 -31.87 -8.87 3.36
N ILE A 634 -30.92 -9.38 4.13
CA ILE A 634 -31.15 -10.42 5.15
C ILE A 634 -30.97 -9.82 6.54
N ASP A 635 -32.02 -9.82 7.35
CA ASP A 635 -32.00 -9.14 8.65
C ASP A 635 -31.35 -10.01 9.74
N LEU A 636 -30.33 -9.49 10.42
CA LEU A 636 -29.61 -10.18 11.50
C LEU A 636 -29.89 -9.56 12.87
N LEU A 637 -30.17 -10.45 13.83
CA LEU A 637 -30.08 -10.17 15.26
C LEU A 637 -28.71 -10.64 15.75
N LEU A 638 -27.85 -9.70 16.12
CA LEU A 638 -26.55 -9.98 16.72
C LEU A 638 -26.69 -10.14 18.23
N LEU A 639 -26.09 -11.19 18.77
CA LEU A 639 -26.14 -11.54 20.19
C LEU A 639 -24.72 -11.65 20.75
N TYR A 640 -24.53 -11.31 22.02
CA TYR A 640 -23.30 -11.59 22.75
C TYR A 640 -23.59 -12.11 24.15
N SER A 641 -22.71 -12.95 24.69
CA SER A 641 -22.83 -13.41 26.08
C SER A 641 -22.46 -12.34 27.11
N ASP A 642 -23.13 -12.39 28.26
CA ASP A 642 -22.68 -11.77 29.50
C ASP A 642 -21.20 -12.06 29.82
N LYS A 643 -20.76 -13.32 29.73
CA LYS A 643 -19.36 -13.69 30.00
C LYS A 643 -18.36 -13.07 29.03
N ALA A 644 -18.77 -12.80 27.78
CA ALA A 644 -17.92 -12.11 26.81
C ALA A 644 -17.84 -10.61 27.14
N ALA A 645 -18.98 -9.99 27.52
CA ALA A 645 -19.03 -8.60 27.98
C ALA A 645 -18.27 -8.39 29.31
N ASP A 646 -18.33 -9.33 30.26
CA ASP A 646 -17.54 -9.30 31.50
C ASP A 646 -16.02 -9.34 31.23
N ARG A 647 -15.61 -9.96 30.12
CA ARG A 647 -14.19 -10.13 29.76
C ARG A 647 -13.63 -9.00 28.90
N LEU A 648 -14.43 -8.40 28.01
CA LEU A 648 -13.99 -7.38 27.05
C LEU A 648 -14.60 -5.98 27.29
N GLY A 649 -15.72 -5.89 28.01
CA GLY A 649 -16.59 -4.72 28.06
C GLY A 649 -17.71 -4.78 27.00
N GLU A 650 -18.87 -4.21 27.31
CA GLU A 650 -20.03 -4.17 26.41
C GLU A 650 -19.69 -3.41 25.10
N ASP A 651 -19.13 -2.20 25.20
CA ASP A 651 -18.75 -1.39 24.02
C ASP A 651 -17.77 -2.12 23.08
N ALA A 652 -16.83 -2.88 23.66
CA ALA A 652 -15.88 -3.68 22.89
C ALA A 652 -16.58 -4.86 22.18
N MET A 653 -17.56 -5.51 22.82
CA MET A 653 -18.38 -6.54 22.17
C MET A 653 -19.23 -5.96 21.05
N HIS A 654 -19.79 -4.76 21.21
CA HIS A 654 -20.56 -4.09 20.14
C HIS A 654 -19.66 -3.75 18.95
N LYS A 655 -18.49 -3.13 19.20
CA LYS A 655 -17.50 -2.81 18.14
C LYS A 655 -17.04 -4.07 17.40
N ARG A 656 -16.72 -5.14 18.13
CA ARG A 656 -16.28 -6.43 17.59
C ARG A 656 -17.34 -7.12 16.72
N LEU A 657 -18.60 -7.14 17.15
CA LEU A 657 -19.71 -7.68 16.36
C LEU A 657 -19.93 -6.87 15.08
N THR A 658 -19.87 -5.55 15.16
CA THR A 658 -19.99 -4.67 13.99
C THR A 658 -18.83 -4.85 13.01
N GLU A 659 -17.59 -5.04 13.49
CA GLU A 659 -16.43 -5.36 12.65
C GLU A 659 -16.63 -6.67 11.86
N GLY A 660 -17.03 -7.75 12.54
CA GLY A 660 -17.32 -9.03 11.87
C GLY A 660 -18.45 -8.92 10.83
N PHE A 661 -19.45 -8.07 11.09
CA PHE A 661 -20.54 -7.77 10.16
C PHE A 661 -20.04 -7.00 8.91
N ILE A 662 -19.23 -5.95 9.10
CA ILE A 662 -18.63 -5.17 8.00
C ILE A 662 -17.79 -6.09 7.11
N LEU A 663 -16.87 -6.86 7.71
CA LEU A 663 -16.02 -7.84 7.00
C LEU A 663 -16.81 -8.95 6.28
N THR A 664 -18.06 -9.20 6.71
CA THR A 664 -18.96 -10.13 6.01
C THR A 664 -19.61 -9.47 4.81
N ASN A 665 -20.15 -8.26 4.93
CA ASN A 665 -20.77 -7.53 3.83
C ASN A 665 -19.76 -7.09 2.75
N GLU A 666 -18.55 -6.71 3.17
CA GLU A 666 -17.41 -6.46 2.27
C GLU A 666 -17.11 -7.70 1.43
N ALA A 667 -16.97 -8.87 2.06
CA ALA A 667 -16.74 -10.11 1.34
C ALA A 667 -17.88 -10.48 0.38
N LEU A 668 -19.13 -10.19 0.72
CA LEU A 668 -20.28 -10.40 -0.16
C LEU A 668 -20.26 -9.45 -1.38
N GLU A 669 -19.85 -8.20 -1.21
CA GLU A 669 -19.63 -7.23 -2.31
C GLU A 669 -18.49 -7.65 -3.21
N ASN A 670 -17.30 -7.90 -2.63
CA ASN A 670 -16.11 -8.37 -3.33
C ASN A 670 -16.40 -9.60 -4.21
N SER A 671 -17.16 -10.55 -3.67
CA SER A 671 -17.53 -11.80 -4.37
C SER A 671 -18.65 -11.65 -5.40
N GLY A 672 -19.39 -10.52 -5.41
CA GLY A 672 -20.58 -10.36 -6.27
C GLY A 672 -21.81 -11.16 -5.81
N ALA A 673 -21.96 -11.39 -4.50
CA ALA A 673 -23.16 -12.01 -3.96
C ALA A 673 -24.38 -11.07 -4.04
N ASN A 674 -25.55 -11.61 -4.35
CA ASN A 674 -26.79 -10.87 -4.60
C ASN A 674 -27.56 -10.49 -3.32
N PHE A 675 -26.86 -10.34 -2.18
CA PHE A 675 -27.50 -9.97 -0.92
C PHE A 675 -26.54 -9.32 0.07
N ARG A 676 -27.06 -8.46 0.95
CA ARG A 676 -26.32 -7.92 2.10
C ARG A 676 -27.06 -8.25 3.38
N TYR A 677 -26.32 -8.40 4.48
CA TYR A 677 -26.91 -8.46 5.80
C TYR A 677 -27.22 -7.04 6.31
N ARG A 678 -28.24 -6.89 7.15
CA ARG A 678 -28.54 -5.68 7.92
C ARG A 678 -28.65 -6.02 9.40
N ILE A 679 -28.06 -5.21 10.28
CA ILE A 679 -28.25 -5.35 11.73
C ILE A 679 -29.60 -4.72 12.11
N VAL A 680 -30.57 -5.56 12.52
CA VAL A 680 -31.86 -5.08 13.07
C VAL A 680 -31.87 -5.07 14.60
N GLY A 681 -30.85 -5.62 15.25
CA GLY A 681 -30.64 -5.46 16.68
C GLY A 681 -29.35 -6.10 17.18
N LEU A 682 -28.85 -5.57 18.29
CA LEU A 682 -27.70 -6.06 19.03
C LEU A 682 -28.13 -6.24 20.50
N ARG A 683 -27.99 -7.43 21.10
CA ARG A 683 -28.50 -7.76 22.45
C ARG A 683 -27.56 -8.67 23.24
N GLN A 684 -27.50 -8.48 24.55
CA GLN A 684 -26.87 -9.40 25.50
C GLN A 684 -27.76 -10.63 25.76
N VAL A 685 -27.14 -11.79 25.98
CA VAL A 685 -27.78 -13.02 26.47
C VAL A 685 -27.02 -13.55 27.69
N GLU A 686 -27.73 -14.00 28.72
CA GLU A 686 -27.13 -14.70 29.87
C GLU A 686 -26.65 -16.10 29.41
N ALA A 687 -25.33 -16.33 29.39
CA ALA A 687 -24.78 -17.59 28.94
C ALA A 687 -24.97 -18.68 30.00
N LYS A 688 -25.82 -19.66 29.69
CA LYS A 688 -26.24 -20.69 30.62
C LYS A 688 -25.06 -21.48 31.20
N VAL A 689 -25.19 -21.96 32.44
CA VAL A 689 -24.09 -22.59 33.21
C VAL A 689 -23.50 -23.81 32.50
N HIS A 690 -24.33 -24.55 31.75
CA HIS A 690 -23.94 -25.74 31.00
C HIS A 690 -23.46 -25.46 29.57
N TRP A 691 -23.50 -24.22 29.09
CA TRP A 691 -22.82 -23.86 27.86
C TRP A 691 -21.31 -23.99 28.08
N LYS A 692 -20.70 -24.91 27.33
CA LYS A 692 -19.26 -25.24 27.38
C LYS A 692 -18.63 -25.22 26.00
N SER A 693 -19.37 -25.66 24.98
CA SER A 693 -18.96 -25.59 23.57
C SER A 693 -19.98 -24.80 22.77
N LEU A 694 -19.57 -24.22 21.64
CA LEU A 694 -20.43 -23.42 20.76
C LEU A 694 -21.69 -24.18 20.25
N GLY A 695 -21.67 -25.52 20.25
CA GLY A 695 -22.85 -26.34 19.98
C GLY A 695 -24.01 -26.10 20.94
N ASN A 696 -23.75 -25.74 22.20
CA ASN A 696 -24.82 -25.50 23.19
C ASN A 696 -25.66 -24.25 22.87
N PRO A 697 -25.09 -23.04 22.69
CA PRO A 697 -25.87 -21.89 22.21
C PRO A 697 -26.44 -22.13 20.80
N LEU A 698 -25.71 -22.78 19.90
CA LEU A 698 -26.20 -23.05 18.54
C LEU A 698 -27.49 -23.88 18.51
N GLU A 699 -27.60 -24.89 19.37
CA GLU A 699 -28.82 -25.70 19.48
C GLU A 699 -29.95 -24.94 20.17
N GLU A 700 -29.65 -24.21 21.26
CA GLU A 700 -30.67 -23.66 22.16
C GLU A 700 -31.23 -22.30 21.74
N LEU A 701 -30.44 -21.40 21.15
CA LEU A 701 -30.91 -20.07 20.71
C LEU A 701 -32.03 -20.13 19.67
N ARG A 702 -32.16 -21.28 18.99
CA ARG A 702 -33.20 -21.62 18.00
C ARG A 702 -34.59 -21.79 18.63
N GLU A 703 -34.62 -22.20 19.90
CA GLU A 703 -35.82 -22.55 20.65
C GLU A 703 -36.02 -21.64 21.88
N ASP A 704 -35.02 -20.81 22.23
CA ASP A 704 -35.11 -19.86 23.32
C ASP A 704 -36.21 -18.81 23.08
N ALA A 705 -37.20 -18.79 23.97
CA ALA A 705 -38.41 -17.99 23.81
C ALA A 705 -38.13 -16.47 23.84
N THR A 706 -37.09 -16.02 24.55
CA THR A 706 -36.71 -14.61 24.61
C THR A 706 -36.05 -14.19 23.30
N VAL A 707 -35.08 -14.98 22.83
CA VAL A 707 -34.33 -14.70 21.60
C VAL A 707 -35.22 -14.81 20.36
N GLN A 708 -36.05 -15.85 20.26
CA GLN A 708 -37.04 -15.95 19.19
C GLN A 708 -38.13 -14.87 19.31
N GLY A 709 -38.44 -14.39 20.52
CA GLY A 709 -39.28 -13.22 20.76
C GLY A 709 -38.69 -11.95 20.11
N TRP A 710 -37.43 -11.63 20.43
CA TRP A 710 -36.71 -10.51 19.81
C TRP A 710 -36.62 -10.65 18.30
N ARG A 711 -36.27 -11.83 17.79
CA ARG A 711 -36.22 -12.13 16.35
C ARG A 711 -37.55 -11.82 15.66
N ASN A 712 -38.67 -12.22 16.25
CA ASN A 712 -40.00 -11.97 15.70
C ASN A 712 -40.41 -10.49 15.77
N THR A 713 -40.03 -9.76 16.83
CA THR A 713 -40.31 -8.32 16.98
C THR A 713 -39.47 -7.46 16.05
N LEU A 714 -38.19 -7.79 15.90
CA LEU A 714 -37.21 -7.06 15.08
C LEU A 714 -37.19 -7.51 13.62
N LYS A 715 -37.99 -8.53 13.26
CA LYS A 715 -38.05 -9.13 11.92
C LYS A 715 -36.73 -9.73 11.42
N ALA A 716 -35.89 -10.23 12.32
CA ALA A 716 -34.61 -10.80 11.94
C ALA A 716 -34.75 -12.18 11.26
N ASP A 717 -34.33 -12.27 10.00
CA ASP A 717 -34.20 -13.52 9.25
C ASP A 717 -33.17 -14.47 9.86
N GLY A 718 -32.14 -13.97 10.52
CA GLY A 718 -31.05 -14.77 11.11
C GLY A 718 -30.57 -14.28 12.48
N ILE A 719 -29.77 -15.13 13.13
CA ILE A 719 -29.09 -14.84 14.40
C ILE A 719 -27.60 -15.17 14.25
N TYR A 720 -26.74 -14.27 14.74
CA TYR A 720 -25.33 -14.58 15.00
C TYR A 720 -25.02 -14.28 16.47
N TYR A 721 -24.35 -15.19 17.18
CA TYR A 721 -24.02 -15.06 18.60
C TYR A 721 -22.51 -15.16 18.83
N GLU A 722 -21.94 -14.27 19.66
CA GLU A 722 -20.57 -14.45 20.18
C GLU A 722 -20.51 -14.73 21.68
N GLY A 723 -19.74 -15.78 22.00
CA GLY A 723 -19.62 -16.34 23.33
C GLY A 723 -18.19 -16.46 23.83
N THR A 724 -18.06 -17.20 24.93
CA THR A 724 -16.76 -17.57 25.54
C THR A 724 -16.52 -19.09 25.50
N GLU A 725 -17.48 -19.84 24.96
CA GLU A 725 -17.47 -21.29 24.85
C GLU A 725 -16.35 -21.82 23.94
N ASP A 726 -16.01 -23.10 24.14
CA ASP A 726 -14.99 -23.82 23.38
C ASP A 726 -15.39 -23.99 21.90
N GLY A 727 -14.42 -23.70 21.02
CA GLY A 727 -14.58 -23.64 19.55
C GLY A 727 -14.24 -22.25 19.01
N CYS A 728 -14.09 -22.11 17.68
CA CYS A 728 -14.00 -20.79 17.04
C CYS A 728 -15.33 -20.32 16.49
N GLY A 729 -16.01 -21.18 15.72
CA GLY A 729 -17.35 -20.95 15.21
C GLY A 729 -18.11 -22.27 15.03
N LEU A 730 -19.43 -22.17 14.89
CA LEU A 730 -20.30 -23.28 14.49
C LEU A 730 -21.64 -22.76 13.94
N ALA A 731 -22.11 -23.36 12.85
CA ALA A 731 -23.35 -23.00 12.18
C ALA A 731 -24.06 -24.22 11.57
N TRP A 732 -25.36 -24.08 11.29
CA TRP A 732 -26.11 -25.07 10.51
C TRP A 732 -25.82 -24.92 9.01
N LEU A 733 -25.47 -26.03 8.36
CA LEU A 733 -25.28 -26.09 6.91
C LEU A 733 -26.62 -25.95 6.17
N GLY A 734 -26.84 -24.78 5.59
CA GLY A 734 -27.99 -24.40 4.80
C GLY A 734 -29.29 -24.36 5.59
N SER A 735 -29.90 -23.18 5.70
CA SER A 735 -31.20 -23.08 6.36
C SER A 735 -32.32 -23.80 5.56
N TRP A 736 -32.21 -23.92 4.23
CA TRP A 736 -33.07 -24.72 3.32
C TRP A 736 -34.61 -24.59 3.51
N GLY A 737 -35.13 -23.55 4.16
CA GLY A 737 -36.55 -23.39 4.50
C GLY A 737 -36.93 -23.83 5.92
N ARG A 738 -35.94 -24.11 6.76
CA ARG A 738 -36.02 -24.23 8.21
C ARG A 738 -35.49 -22.93 8.79
N ASP A 739 -36.35 -21.93 8.93
CA ASP A 739 -36.03 -20.61 9.48
C ASP A 739 -35.29 -20.67 10.82
N ARG A 740 -35.63 -21.64 11.68
CA ARG A 740 -34.95 -21.91 12.97
C ARG A 740 -33.54 -22.49 12.84
N ASN A 741 -33.04 -22.74 11.65
CA ASN A 741 -31.64 -23.12 11.42
C ASN A 741 -30.77 -21.94 10.95
N MET A 742 -31.35 -20.74 10.73
CA MET A 742 -30.59 -19.52 10.43
C MET A 742 -29.98 -18.95 11.73
N VAL A 743 -29.09 -19.75 12.33
CA VAL A 743 -28.33 -19.43 13.54
C VAL A 743 -26.88 -19.85 13.30
N ALA A 744 -25.97 -18.95 13.65
CA ALA A 744 -24.53 -19.14 13.65
C ALA A 744 -23.94 -18.67 14.99
N THR A 745 -22.83 -19.25 15.42
CA THR A 745 -22.16 -18.95 16.69
C THR A 745 -20.67 -18.79 16.49
N GLY A 746 -20.05 -17.88 17.24
CA GLY A 746 -18.62 -17.61 17.28
C GLY A 746 -18.10 -17.45 18.72
N SER A 747 -16.78 -17.46 18.89
CA SER A 747 -16.11 -17.29 20.18
C SER A 747 -15.14 -16.10 20.17
N ILE A 748 -15.13 -15.30 21.24
CA ILE A 748 -14.18 -14.18 21.38
C ILE A 748 -12.71 -14.65 21.51
N ASN A 749 -12.49 -15.96 21.61
CA ASN A 749 -11.16 -16.57 21.60
C ASN A 749 -10.56 -16.67 20.18
N CYS A 750 -11.32 -16.33 19.13
CA CYS A 750 -10.88 -16.37 17.73
C CYS A 750 -11.10 -15.01 17.01
N GLY A 751 -10.73 -14.91 15.73
CA GLY A 751 -10.86 -13.67 14.94
C GLY A 751 -12.31 -13.29 14.61
N THR A 752 -12.54 -12.00 14.32
CA THR A 752 -13.82 -11.44 13.85
C THR A 752 -14.25 -11.98 12.48
N THR A 753 -13.28 -12.42 11.67
CA THR A 753 -13.50 -13.09 10.37
C THR A 753 -14.23 -14.44 10.49
N VAL A 754 -14.49 -14.96 11.69
CA VAL A 754 -15.35 -16.14 11.88
C VAL A 754 -16.78 -15.87 11.38
N MET A 755 -17.32 -14.67 11.56
CA MET A 755 -18.73 -14.39 11.22
C MET A 755 -19.07 -14.73 9.76
N ARG A 756 -18.26 -14.31 8.80
CA ARG A 756 -18.46 -14.62 7.37
C ARG A 756 -18.36 -16.11 7.04
N HIS A 757 -17.53 -16.86 7.76
CA HIS A 757 -17.41 -18.31 7.59
C HIS A 757 -18.70 -19.02 8.04
N GLU A 758 -19.16 -18.71 9.26
CA GLU A 758 -20.35 -19.35 9.85
C GLU A 758 -21.66 -18.93 9.15
N LEU A 759 -21.74 -17.67 8.70
CA LEU A 759 -22.85 -17.22 7.86
C LEU A 759 -22.79 -17.86 6.46
N GLY A 760 -21.59 -18.15 5.93
CA GLY A 760 -21.41 -18.98 4.73
C GLY A 760 -22.03 -20.38 4.87
N HIS A 761 -21.80 -21.06 6.00
CA HIS A 761 -22.49 -22.33 6.30
C HIS A 761 -24.02 -22.17 6.32
N ASN A 762 -24.55 -21.15 7.01
CA ASN A 762 -26.00 -20.85 7.03
C ASN A 762 -26.58 -20.60 5.62
N MET A 763 -25.78 -20.02 4.72
CA MET A 763 -26.07 -19.82 3.29
C MET A 763 -25.75 -21.04 2.41
N GLY A 764 -25.53 -22.21 3.00
CA GLY A 764 -25.49 -23.50 2.31
C GLY A 764 -24.10 -24.01 1.90
N LEU A 765 -23.02 -23.36 2.34
CA LEU A 765 -21.66 -23.72 1.92
C LEU A 765 -20.98 -24.77 2.81
N SER A 766 -20.34 -25.74 2.17
CA SER A 766 -19.43 -26.72 2.76
C SER A 766 -17.97 -26.19 2.78
N HIS A 767 -17.06 -26.82 3.54
CA HIS A 767 -15.65 -26.47 3.41
C HIS A 767 -15.08 -26.90 2.05
N GLY A 768 -13.98 -26.26 1.63
CA GLY A 768 -13.25 -26.66 0.43
C GLY A 768 -12.73 -28.10 0.51
N GLY A 769 -13.16 -28.94 -0.44
CA GLY A 769 -12.84 -30.37 -0.49
C GLY A 769 -13.81 -31.29 0.24
N GLU A 770 -14.81 -30.77 0.95
CA GLU A 770 -15.82 -31.56 1.66
C GLU A 770 -17.10 -31.83 0.84
N SER A 771 -17.32 -31.10 -0.26
CA SER A 771 -18.45 -31.31 -1.18
C SER A 771 -17.96 -31.81 -2.55
N GLU A 772 -18.79 -32.61 -3.23
CA GLU A 772 -18.60 -32.94 -4.66
C GLU A 772 -19.27 -31.91 -5.59
N SER A 773 -20.00 -30.94 -5.03
CA SER A 773 -20.77 -29.91 -5.73
C SER A 773 -20.15 -28.52 -5.54
N HIS A 774 -20.72 -27.51 -6.23
CA HIS A 774 -20.22 -26.14 -6.33
C HIS A 774 -20.26 -25.34 -5.02
N ASP A 775 -21.08 -25.75 -4.05
CA ASP A 775 -21.32 -25.17 -2.73
C ASP A 775 -20.12 -25.29 -1.76
N GLN A 776 -18.90 -24.96 -2.19
CA GLN A 776 -17.69 -25.12 -1.38
C GLN A 776 -16.64 -24.03 -1.60
N GLY A 777 -15.79 -23.85 -0.59
CA GLY A 777 -14.61 -22.98 -0.67
C GLY A 777 -13.52 -23.49 -1.61
N TYR A 778 -12.57 -22.61 -1.96
CA TYR A 778 -11.45 -22.94 -2.83
C TYR A 778 -10.12 -22.90 -2.05
N GLY A 779 -9.67 -24.07 -1.60
CA GLY A 779 -8.47 -24.18 -0.76
C GLY A 779 -7.17 -23.75 -1.45
N LEU A 780 -7.14 -23.70 -2.78
CA LEU A 780 -5.99 -23.21 -3.55
C LEU A 780 -5.71 -21.72 -3.31
N LEU A 781 -6.75 -20.93 -3.06
CA LEU A 781 -6.69 -19.48 -2.85
C LEU A 781 -7.16 -19.09 -1.44
N SER A 782 -7.31 -20.07 -0.54
CA SER A 782 -7.75 -19.87 0.85
C SER A 782 -9.00 -18.99 1.02
N THR A 783 -10.00 -19.16 0.14
CA THR A 783 -11.27 -18.42 0.21
C THR A 783 -12.03 -18.70 1.51
N ILE A 784 -13.09 -17.95 1.81
CA ILE A 784 -13.74 -17.92 3.14
C ILE A 784 -14.03 -19.32 3.71
N MET A 785 -14.56 -20.24 2.90
CA MET A 785 -14.89 -21.60 3.34
C MET A 785 -13.72 -22.61 3.22
N ALA A 786 -12.49 -22.16 2.96
CA ALA A 786 -11.34 -23.04 2.74
C ALA A 786 -10.01 -22.45 3.22
N GLY A 787 -10.03 -21.74 4.35
CA GLY A 787 -8.84 -21.12 4.96
C GLY A 787 -9.10 -19.71 5.48
N ASN A 788 -10.09 -19.01 4.90
CA ASN A 788 -10.58 -17.70 5.36
C ASN A 788 -9.53 -16.57 5.36
N ALA A 789 -8.50 -16.70 4.51
CA ALA A 789 -7.39 -15.74 4.42
C ALA A 789 -7.72 -14.53 3.52
N VAL A 790 -8.51 -14.73 2.46
CA VAL A 790 -8.93 -13.66 1.54
C VAL A 790 -10.41 -13.27 1.74
N PRO A 791 -10.81 -12.00 1.54
CA PRO A 791 -12.18 -11.52 1.74
C PRO A 791 -13.10 -11.88 0.55
N TYR A 792 -13.08 -13.13 0.13
CA TYR A 792 -13.86 -13.64 -1.00
C TYR A 792 -14.46 -15.00 -0.68
N TYR A 793 -15.73 -15.19 -1.05
CA TYR A 793 -16.30 -16.51 -1.32
C TYR A 793 -15.86 -16.95 -2.71
N SER A 794 -15.77 -18.26 -2.93
CA SER A 794 -15.34 -18.81 -4.23
C SER A 794 -16.34 -18.49 -5.34
N THR A 795 -15.84 -18.04 -6.48
CA THR A 795 -16.61 -17.83 -7.71
C THR A 795 -15.67 -17.76 -8.92
N PRO A 796 -16.03 -18.32 -10.09
CA PRO A 796 -15.23 -18.19 -11.31
C PRO A 796 -15.28 -16.79 -11.94
N ASP A 797 -16.18 -15.91 -11.48
CA ASP A 797 -16.36 -14.55 -12.02
C ASP A 797 -15.60 -13.46 -11.23
N ARG A 798 -14.67 -13.87 -10.36
CA ARG A 798 -13.68 -13.01 -9.70
C ARG A 798 -12.29 -13.60 -9.89
N TYR A 799 -11.27 -12.76 -9.87
CA TYR A 799 -9.90 -13.12 -10.23
C TYR A 799 -8.92 -12.48 -9.25
N THR A 800 -7.80 -13.13 -8.97
CA THR A 800 -6.77 -12.57 -8.09
C THR A 800 -6.07 -11.36 -8.73
N MET A 801 -5.79 -10.33 -7.92
CA MET A 801 -5.19 -9.07 -8.38
C MET A 801 -3.71 -9.20 -8.80
N ASP A 802 -3.04 -10.31 -8.48
CA ASP A 802 -1.64 -10.58 -8.83
C ASP A 802 -1.49 -11.20 -10.23
N TYR A 803 -2.12 -12.37 -10.46
CA TYR A 803 -1.91 -13.21 -11.63
C TYR A 803 -3.19 -13.47 -12.44
N GLY A 804 -4.33 -12.87 -12.06
CA GLY A 804 -5.60 -13.06 -12.76
C GLY A 804 -6.15 -14.49 -12.66
N ILE A 805 -5.90 -15.17 -11.53
CA ILE A 805 -6.36 -16.55 -11.30
C ILE A 805 -7.84 -16.52 -10.90
N PRO A 806 -8.74 -17.26 -11.58
CA PRO A 806 -10.14 -17.34 -11.19
C PRO A 806 -10.31 -17.84 -9.75
N MET A 807 -11.14 -17.16 -8.96
CA MET A 807 -11.40 -17.47 -7.55
C MET A 807 -12.36 -18.66 -7.34
N GLY A 808 -12.56 -19.47 -8.38
CA GLY A 808 -13.47 -20.61 -8.40
C GLY A 808 -13.34 -21.39 -9.69
N ILE A 809 -14.15 -22.44 -9.83
CA ILE A 809 -14.18 -23.32 -10.99
C ILE A 809 -15.64 -23.47 -11.43
N PRO A 810 -16.01 -23.12 -12.68
CA PRO A 810 -17.40 -23.17 -13.14
C PRO A 810 -18.08 -24.52 -12.86
N ASN A 811 -19.24 -24.48 -12.20
CA ASN A 811 -20.05 -25.65 -11.80
C ASN A 811 -19.35 -26.65 -10.85
N LYS A 812 -18.21 -26.30 -10.24
CA LYS A 812 -17.46 -27.18 -9.32
C LYS A 812 -17.05 -26.50 -8.02
N ILE A 813 -16.67 -25.23 -8.06
CA ILE A 813 -16.28 -24.44 -6.89
C ILE A 813 -16.80 -23.01 -7.13
N ASP A 814 -18.04 -22.76 -6.71
CA ASP A 814 -18.78 -21.51 -6.91
C ASP A 814 -19.77 -21.32 -5.74
N ALA A 815 -19.23 -20.89 -4.62
CA ALA A 815 -20.00 -20.58 -3.42
C ALA A 815 -21.03 -19.47 -3.69
N VAL A 816 -20.69 -18.47 -4.51
CA VAL A 816 -21.57 -17.34 -4.82
C VAL A 816 -22.83 -17.81 -5.54
N GLN A 817 -22.72 -18.73 -6.51
CA GLN A 817 -23.88 -19.37 -7.15
C GLN A 817 -24.81 -20.04 -6.12
N ALA A 818 -24.25 -20.81 -5.18
CA ALA A 818 -25.03 -21.50 -4.15
C ALA A 818 -25.76 -20.52 -3.22
N MET A 819 -25.04 -19.51 -2.71
CA MET A 819 -25.61 -18.48 -1.81
C MET A 819 -26.69 -17.65 -2.50
N ASN A 820 -26.46 -17.25 -3.76
CA ASN A 820 -27.41 -16.46 -4.55
C ASN A 820 -28.70 -17.22 -4.85
N SER A 821 -28.65 -18.56 -4.91
CA SER A 821 -29.84 -19.41 -5.06
C SER A 821 -30.70 -19.50 -3.78
N LEU A 822 -30.12 -19.16 -2.61
CA LEU A 822 -30.75 -19.24 -1.30
C LEU A 822 -31.18 -17.88 -0.74
N SER A 823 -30.52 -16.79 -1.11
CA SER A 823 -30.69 -15.45 -0.51
C SER A 823 -32.14 -15.00 -0.41
N SER A 824 -32.89 -15.00 -1.52
CA SER A 824 -34.31 -14.58 -1.55
C SER A 824 -35.25 -15.45 -0.70
N LYS A 825 -34.84 -16.68 -0.36
CA LYS A 825 -35.59 -17.58 0.52
C LYS A 825 -35.24 -17.34 1.99
N VAL A 826 -34.02 -16.92 2.28
CA VAL A 826 -33.56 -16.57 3.63
C VAL A 826 -34.07 -15.19 4.03
N SER A 827 -34.04 -14.19 3.14
CA SER A 827 -34.61 -12.84 3.31
C SER A 827 -36.15 -12.78 3.40
N ALA A 828 -36.79 -13.94 3.53
CA ALA A 828 -38.24 -14.10 3.57
C ALA A 828 -38.65 -14.95 4.79
N TYR A 829 -37.79 -15.02 5.80
CA TYR A 829 -38.08 -15.78 7.02
C TYR A 829 -38.93 -15.00 8.01
N ARG A 830 -39.01 -13.65 7.98
CA ARG A 830 -39.81 -12.88 8.95
C ARG A 830 -40.75 -11.80 8.40
#